data_AF-B2W4N9-F1
#
_entry.id   AF-B2W4N9-F1
#
_cell.length_a   1.000
_cell.length_b   1.000
_cell.length_c   1.000
_cell.angle_alpha   90.00
_cell.angle_beta   90.00
_cell.angle_gamma   90.00
#
_symmetry.space_group_name_H-M   'P 1'
#
loop_
_entity.id
_entity.type
_entity.pdbx_description
1 polymer ?
#
loop_
_entity_poly.entity_id
_entity_poly.type
_entity_poly.pdbx_seq_one_letter_code
_entity_poly.pdbx_strand_id
1 'polypeptide(L)'
;MSFLERQTTRITGDDHSGRRKSVIRVSSSGKIPNAKKPRTRPPASLRDHLPYPNSTLCPASGPYSIGSMEIEVPVEKPRPISHIKRKGRHLLQLETVLFTLYYPASFGSGNGKAPGGEKKWSRETWLPRPRRETAKGYAQFAGIPNFVGIGLFGATTMLTKLRAYRNCPPATHWPPEGNAKKDGYKIKNQQGNPPEGLGEEPTFPLLMFSHGLGGSRTAYSSLCSEFASYGFVVCAMEHRDGSGPRSFINHKKRSKHRKDGHGGGKANDADCDGDGQGEKDFEKFQHMDHTEEEIAQGYHYVDYIFPKGNPKDTAPNNENGVDSELRSAQIEMRLCELEEAYRVLKAICAGDGEDIARQNLRGEGYVGGSSRGLIGVDWSQWKNRFHVDKMTMAGHSFGAATVVEVLRHTERFINVQAGIIYDIWGAPIKPPLDDPKHRIHLPLLGIASEAFMYWEKNWDASMSLMKEASEHGAPAYLLTVRGSVHVNQSDFSILYEHVSSFFMKATVHPQRAIDLNVSTSLEFLRLVTPELGGGKSLISRCMTDENLLETPLLEEIPEEHRPDDQWIAARLRVDNEFRKRMAAGVQRKFKRNFQGGMGTGYTTSDEMWCFYKPSDEALNHWINEEEGGEKRIDEDRATASNEERHGSNHIPRDNAEKDGSTLQSGDDGSSKDTSSSQRQHQGASQSVRDRYDDDEKRDVDSDKISAAAGPDEEAPANTWMGVIPALRHGPGQKQA
;
A
#
# COMPACT_ATOMS: atom_id res chain seq x y z
N MET A 1 38.91 50.92 52.30
CA MET A 1 38.15 51.33 53.50
C MET A 1 37.09 50.28 53.79
N SER A 2 37.28 49.61 54.93
CA SER A 2 36.33 49.06 55.90
C SER A 2 34.81 48.94 55.61
N PHE A 3 34.27 47.82 56.12
CA PHE A 3 33.03 47.67 56.91
C PHE A 3 31.71 47.22 56.22
N LEU A 4 31.35 45.98 56.55
CA LEU A 4 30.05 45.48 57.03
C LEU A 4 28.72 45.75 56.27
N GLU A 5 28.01 44.63 56.14
CA GLU A 5 26.58 44.42 56.42
C GLU A 5 25.49 44.57 55.34
N ARG A 6 24.93 43.38 55.02
CA ARG A 6 23.51 42.98 55.11
C ARG A 6 22.46 43.50 54.11
N GLN A 7 21.92 42.49 53.41
CA GLN A 7 20.51 42.10 53.32
C GLN A 7 19.48 42.92 52.51
N THR A 8 18.90 42.18 51.55
CA THR A 8 17.47 42.07 51.22
C THR A 8 16.74 43.28 50.62
N THR A 9 16.30 43.17 49.36
CA THR A 9 14.94 42.78 48.92
C THR A 9 14.52 43.42 47.58
N ARG A 10 13.99 42.55 46.72
CA ARG A 10 12.80 42.70 45.84
C ARG A 10 12.70 43.84 44.77
N ILE A 11 12.55 43.35 43.53
CA ILE A 11 11.40 43.50 42.62
C ILE A 11 11.15 44.85 41.91
N THR A 12 10.96 44.71 40.58
CA THR A 12 10.26 45.55 39.58
C THR A 12 10.85 46.85 39.06
N GLY A 13 10.80 47.00 37.73
CA GLY A 13 10.80 48.30 37.04
C GLY A 13 11.32 48.25 35.61
N ASP A 14 10.42 48.09 34.64
CA ASP A 14 10.58 48.33 33.20
C ASP A 14 11.01 49.77 32.88
N ASP A 15 11.65 50.00 31.71
CA ASP A 15 11.05 50.84 30.64
C ASP A 15 11.88 50.93 29.34
N HIS A 16 11.22 50.58 28.23
CA HIS A 16 11.16 51.18 26.88
C HIS A 16 12.31 52.12 26.38
N SER A 17 12.74 52.14 25.11
CA SER A 17 12.12 51.78 23.82
C SER A 17 13.13 51.92 22.65
N GLY A 18 12.86 51.22 21.53
CA GLY A 18 13.55 51.42 20.24
C GLY A 18 12.98 50.57 19.10
N ARG A 19 11.72 50.83 18.68
CA ARG A 19 11.02 50.14 17.58
C ARG A 19 11.67 50.43 16.21
N ARG A 20 12.13 49.39 15.50
CA ARG A 20 12.16 49.34 14.03
C ARG A 20 10.97 48.50 13.54
N LYS A 21 10.21 49.06 12.60
CA LYS A 21 8.99 48.50 12.02
C LYS A 21 9.34 47.34 11.07
N SER A 22 9.05 46.10 11.46
CA SER A 22 8.82 45.02 10.51
C SER A 22 7.35 45.06 10.07
N VAL A 23 7.13 45.01 8.76
CA VAL A 23 5.79 44.96 8.17
C VAL A 23 5.27 43.53 8.33
N ILE A 24 4.75 43.20 9.52
CA ILE A 24 3.97 41.99 9.72
C ILE A 24 2.59 42.24 9.13
N ARG A 25 2.33 41.71 7.94
CA ARG A 25 0.97 41.61 7.39
C ARG A 25 0.31 40.31 7.86
N VAL A 26 -0.52 40.47 8.89
CA VAL A 26 -1.92 40.01 8.98
C VAL A 26 -2.23 38.51 8.68
N SER A 27 -2.49 37.80 9.78
CA SER A 27 -3.44 36.71 10.01
C SER A 27 -3.34 35.42 9.18
N SER A 28 -2.84 34.35 9.81
CA SER A 28 -3.01 32.96 9.36
C SER A 28 -4.49 32.58 9.34
N SER A 29 -5.04 32.50 8.13
CA SER A 29 -6.24 31.70 7.87
C SER A 29 -5.87 30.23 8.02
N GLY A 30 -6.70 29.40 8.65
CA GLY A 30 -6.53 27.93 8.65
C GLY A 30 -6.80 27.30 7.27
N LYS A 31 -6.38 27.96 6.21
CA LYS A 31 -6.48 27.57 4.81
C LYS A 31 -5.13 27.78 4.18
N ILE A 32 -4.74 26.84 3.32
CA ILE A 32 -3.54 26.93 2.52
C ILE A 32 -3.61 28.20 1.62
N PRO A 33 -2.60 29.09 1.68
CA PRO A 33 -2.51 30.28 0.82
C PRO A 33 -2.64 29.91 -0.66
N ASN A 34 -3.41 30.68 -1.42
CA ASN A 34 -3.58 30.56 -2.88
C ASN A 34 -3.75 29.14 -3.48
N ALA A 35 -4.18 28.16 -2.68
CA ALA A 35 -4.24 26.76 -3.11
C ALA A 35 -5.04 26.58 -4.39
N LYS A 36 -4.51 25.75 -5.30
CA LYS A 36 -5.19 25.39 -6.54
C LYS A 36 -6.41 24.52 -6.22
N LYS A 37 -7.38 24.55 -7.12
CA LYS A 37 -8.52 23.62 -7.03
C LYS A 37 -8.05 22.20 -7.41
N PRO A 38 -8.69 21.15 -6.87
CA PRO A 38 -8.49 19.79 -7.36
C PRO A 38 -8.68 19.71 -8.87
N ARG A 39 -7.99 18.76 -9.51
CA ARG A 39 -8.09 18.50 -10.95
C ARG A 39 -9.53 18.19 -11.36
N THR A 40 -9.88 18.63 -12.57
CA THR A 40 -11.18 18.31 -13.15
C THR A 40 -11.28 16.82 -13.43
N ARG A 41 -12.40 16.20 -13.07
CA ARG A 41 -12.66 14.76 -13.17
C ARG A 41 -14.00 14.51 -13.87
N PRO A 42 -14.22 13.33 -14.46
CA PRO A 42 -15.53 12.95 -14.98
C PRO A 42 -16.61 13.06 -13.90
N PRO A 43 -17.85 13.42 -14.26
CA PRO A 43 -18.95 13.40 -13.31
C PRO A 43 -19.18 11.98 -12.78
N ALA A 44 -19.39 11.86 -11.47
CA ALA A 44 -19.82 10.61 -10.88
C ALA A 44 -21.26 10.28 -11.33
N SER A 45 -21.52 9.02 -11.64
CA SER A 45 -22.86 8.55 -11.95
C SER A 45 -23.71 8.44 -10.68
N LEU A 46 -25.04 8.51 -10.79
CA LEU A 46 -25.94 8.30 -9.64
C LEU A 46 -25.68 6.96 -8.93
N ARG A 47 -25.33 5.92 -9.69
CA ARG A 47 -24.95 4.59 -9.16
C ARG A 47 -23.73 4.67 -8.25
N ASP A 48 -22.87 5.66 -8.42
CA ASP A 48 -21.67 5.82 -7.60
C ASP A 48 -21.97 6.43 -6.24
N HIS A 49 -23.03 7.23 -6.15
CA HIS A 49 -23.52 7.83 -4.89
C HIS A 49 -24.47 6.89 -4.12
N LEU A 50 -24.89 5.78 -4.73
CA LEU A 50 -25.77 4.81 -4.10
C LEU A 50 -24.97 3.59 -3.62
N PRO A 51 -25.24 3.08 -2.41
CA PRO A 51 -26.27 3.53 -1.47
C PRO A 51 -25.82 4.65 -0.50
N TYR A 52 -24.55 5.05 -0.52
CA TYR A 52 -23.98 5.98 0.46
C TYR A 52 -23.55 7.30 -0.20
N PRO A 53 -24.35 8.37 -0.14
CA PRO A 53 -24.12 9.59 -0.91
C PRO A 53 -22.80 10.31 -0.59
N ASN A 54 -22.28 10.12 0.63
CA ASN A 54 -21.06 10.76 1.13
C ASN A 54 -19.82 9.84 1.11
N SER A 55 -19.92 8.62 0.59
CA SER A 55 -18.84 7.62 0.70
C SER A 55 -18.45 7.09 -0.68
N THR A 56 -18.09 8.00 -1.58
CA THR A 56 -17.71 7.68 -2.95
C THR A 56 -16.25 8.04 -3.20
N LEU A 57 -15.50 7.13 -3.83
CA LEU A 57 -14.16 7.43 -4.32
C LEU A 57 -14.23 8.38 -5.53
N CYS A 58 -13.17 9.12 -5.79
CA CYS A 58 -13.13 10.09 -6.89
C CYS A 58 -12.74 9.40 -8.21
N PRO A 59 -13.44 9.65 -9.34
CA PRO A 59 -13.02 9.14 -10.63
C PRO A 59 -11.64 9.71 -11.01
N ALA A 60 -10.79 8.92 -11.67
CA ALA A 60 -9.42 9.35 -11.97
C ALA A 60 -9.32 10.48 -12.99
N SER A 61 -8.26 11.30 -12.90
CA SER A 61 -8.11 12.53 -13.70
C SER A 61 -7.32 12.38 -15.02
N GLY A 62 -6.50 11.32 -15.15
CA GLY A 62 -5.67 11.09 -16.34
C GLY A 62 -6.43 10.69 -17.61
N PRO A 63 -5.72 10.54 -18.74
CA PRO A 63 -6.32 10.26 -20.05
C PRO A 63 -6.77 8.81 -20.27
N TYR A 64 -6.47 7.87 -19.38
CA TYR A 64 -6.97 6.50 -19.54
C TYR A 64 -8.21 6.21 -18.69
N SER A 65 -9.10 5.38 -19.22
CA SER A 65 -10.03 4.61 -18.39
C SER A 65 -9.24 3.53 -17.64
N ILE A 66 -9.79 3.00 -16.55
CA ILE A 66 -9.04 2.10 -15.65
C ILE A 66 -9.69 0.74 -15.56
N GLY A 67 -8.86 -0.28 -15.73
CA GLY A 67 -9.16 -1.68 -15.46
C GLY A 67 -8.68 -2.13 -14.11
N SER A 68 -9.29 -3.19 -13.58
CA SER A 68 -8.77 -3.89 -12.41
C SER A 68 -8.85 -5.41 -12.53
N MET A 69 -7.92 -6.12 -11.91
CA MET A 69 -7.93 -7.58 -11.74
C MET A 69 -7.50 -7.94 -10.32
N GLU A 70 -8.11 -8.98 -9.76
CA GLU A 70 -7.69 -9.56 -8.47
C GLU A 70 -7.04 -10.91 -8.71
N ILE A 71 -5.80 -11.05 -8.24
CA ILE A 71 -5.00 -12.25 -8.45
C ILE A 71 -4.47 -12.71 -7.10
N GLU A 72 -4.91 -13.89 -6.67
CA GLU A 72 -4.33 -14.63 -5.55
C GLU A 72 -3.78 -15.94 -6.09
N VAL A 73 -2.48 -16.18 -5.98
CA VAL A 73 -1.89 -17.45 -6.39
C VAL A 73 -1.04 -18.05 -5.28
N PRO A 74 -0.94 -19.39 -5.21
CA PRO A 74 0.07 -20.06 -4.40
C PRO A 74 1.48 -19.57 -4.71
N VAL A 75 2.31 -19.41 -3.68
CA VAL A 75 3.74 -19.15 -3.86
C VAL A 75 4.47 -20.42 -4.29
N GLU A 76 5.63 -20.31 -4.94
CA GLU A 76 6.39 -21.50 -5.38
C GLU A 76 6.92 -22.34 -4.21
N LYS A 77 7.40 -21.65 -3.16
CA LYS A 77 8.02 -22.26 -1.98
C LYS A 77 7.33 -21.75 -0.71
N PRO A 78 6.17 -22.32 -0.34
CA PRO A 78 5.51 -21.98 0.92
C PRO A 78 6.46 -22.22 2.09
N ARG A 79 6.53 -21.32 3.08
CA ARG A 79 7.41 -21.47 4.25
C ARG A 79 7.12 -20.45 5.35
N PRO A 80 7.45 -20.76 6.61
CA PRO A 80 7.62 -19.74 7.64
C PRO A 80 8.77 -18.79 7.29
N ILE A 81 8.58 -17.49 7.48
CA ILE A 81 9.59 -16.45 7.21
C ILE A 81 10.40 -16.09 8.46
N SER A 82 9.84 -16.33 9.64
CA SER A 82 10.49 -15.99 10.91
C SER A 82 10.33 -17.12 11.93
N HIS A 83 11.21 -17.12 12.92
CA HIS A 83 11.15 -18.02 14.06
C HIS A 83 10.13 -17.58 15.12
N ILE A 84 9.45 -16.43 14.92
CA ILE A 84 8.50 -15.85 15.88
C ILE A 84 7.27 -16.74 15.93
N LYS A 85 7.01 -17.31 17.12
CA LYS A 85 5.86 -18.18 17.38
C LYS A 85 4.93 -17.61 18.43
N ARG A 86 3.62 -17.81 18.25
CA ARG A 86 2.60 -17.63 19.30
C ARG A 86 1.81 -18.91 19.46
N LYS A 87 1.65 -19.35 20.71
CA LYS A 87 0.99 -20.63 21.04
C LYS A 87 1.55 -21.82 20.23
N GLY A 88 2.86 -21.82 19.99
CA GLY A 88 3.55 -22.87 19.22
C GLY A 88 3.47 -22.75 17.69
N ARG A 89 2.69 -21.80 17.14
CA ARG A 89 2.52 -21.59 15.69
C ARG A 89 3.35 -20.43 15.19
N HIS A 90 3.96 -20.56 14.01
CA HIS A 90 4.64 -19.44 13.35
C HIS A 90 3.66 -18.34 12.98
N LEU A 91 4.04 -17.08 13.26
CA LEU A 91 3.19 -15.92 12.95
C LEU A 91 3.24 -15.50 11.49
N LEU A 92 4.40 -15.64 10.87
CA LEU A 92 4.69 -15.10 9.55
C LEU A 92 4.96 -16.27 8.62
N GLN A 93 3.93 -16.60 7.84
CA GLN A 93 3.85 -17.79 6.99
C GLN A 93 3.52 -17.35 5.56
N LEU A 94 4.46 -17.54 4.64
CA LEU A 94 4.28 -17.22 3.23
C LEU A 94 3.66 -18.42 2.51
N GLU A 95 2.48 -18.22 1.92
CA GLU A 95 1.66 -19.30 1.35
C GLU A 95 1.04 -18.94 0.01
N THR A 96 0.49 -17.73 -0.08
CA THR A 96 -0.09 -17.16 -1.30
C THR A 96 0.35 -15.71 -1.41
N VAL A 97 0.35 -15.20 -2.64
CA VAL A 97 0.49 -13.77 -2.91
C VAL A 97 -0.85 -13.24 -3.42
N LEU A 98 -1.35 -12.15 -2.84
CA LEU A 98 -2.55 -11.45 -3.30
C LEU A 98 -2.21 -10.01 -3.69
N PHE A 99 -2.70 -9.59 -4.84
CA PHE A 99 -2.66 -8.19 -5.25
C PHE A 99 -3.86 -7.82 -6.14
N THR A 100 -4.10 -6.51 -6.26
CA THR A 100 -4.99 -5.95 -7.28
C THR A 100 -4.14 -5.22 -8.32
N LEU A 101 -4.27 -5.61 -9.59
CA LEU A 101 -3.72 -4.84 -10.70
C LEU A 101 -4.68 -3.72 -11.08
N TYR A 102 -4.18 -2.50 -11.23
CA TYR A 102 -4.86 -1.38 -11.89
C TYR A 102 -4.09 -1.03 -13.15
N TYR A 103 -4.78 -0.79 -14.26
CA TYR A 103 -4.09 -0.59 -15.55
C TYR A 103 -4.90 0.28 -16.52
N PRO A 104 -4.24 0.87 -17.53
CA PRO A 104 -4.91 1.60 -18.61
C PRO A 104 -5.85 0.69 -19.39
N ALA A 105 -7.12 1.08 -19.50
CA ALA A 105 -8.15 0.30 -20.15
C ALA A 105 -8.42 0.77 -21.59
N SER A 106 -8.76 -0.19 -22.45
CA SER A 106 -9.24 0.05 -23.82
C SER A 106 -10.50 0.93 -23.87
N PHE A 107 -10.71 1.56 -25.03
CA PHE A 107 -11.89 2.40 -25.27
C PHE A 107 -13.19 1.61 -25.09
N GLY A 108 -14.23 2.32 -24.65
CA GLY A 108 -15.54 1.71 -24.42
C GLY A 108 -15.63 0.86 -23.16
N SER A 109 -14.56 0.73 -22.37
CA SER A 109 -14.60 0.06 -21.08
C SER A 109 -15.69 0.63 -20.17
N GLY A 110 -16.56 -0.23 -19.66
CA GLY A 110 -17.75 0.16 -18.88
C GLY A 110 -19.04 0.27 -19.71
N ASN A 111 -18.97 0.21 -21.04
CA ASN A 111 -20.12 0.24 -21.94
C ASN A 111 -20.37 -1.12 -22.61
N GLY A 112 -21.63 -1.43 -22.92
CA GLY A 112 -22.00 -2.70 -23.56
C GLY A 112 -21.87 -3.92 -22.64
N LYS A 113 -21.58 -5.08 -23.23
CA LYS A 113 -21.38 -6.33 -22.48
C LYS A 113 -20.02 -6.33 -21.80
N ALA A 114 -19.97 -6.87 -20.58
CA ALA A 114 -18.71 -7.09 -19.89
C ALA A 114 -17.90 -8.20 -20.58
N PRO A 115 -16.57 -8.28 -20.38
CA PRO A 115 -15.70 -9.28 -20.99
C PRO A 115 -16.14 -10.73 -20.74
N GLY A 116 -16.68 -11.04 -19.55
CA GLY A 116 -17.26 -12.35 -19.21
C GLY A 116 -18.64 -12.63 -19.82
N GLY A 117 -19.13 -11.78 -20.74
CA GLY A 117 -20.42 -11.94 -21.41
C GLY A 117 -21.62 -11.38 -20.65
N GLU A 118 -21.42 -10.82 -19.44
CA GLU A 118 -22.52 -10.35 -18.61
C GLU A 118 -23.09 -9.01 -19.09
N LYS A 119 -24.39 -8.83 -18.88
CA LYS A 119 -25.12 -7.62 -19.31
C LYS A 119 -24.61 -6.31 -18.69
N LYS A 120 -23.97 -6.38 -17.52
CA LYS A 120 -23.48 -5.21 -16.78
C LYS A 120 -22.03 -5.41 -16.35
N TRP A 121 -21.27 -4.36 -16.55
CA TRP A 121 -19.93 -4.20 -16.03
C TRP A 121 -19.94 -4.13 -14.49
N SER A 122 -18.91 -4.76 -13.91
CA SER A 122 -18.73 -4.87 -12.47
C SER A 122 -17.45 -4.18 -12.02
N ARG A 123 -17.47 -3.73 -10.76
CA ARG A 123 -16.34 -3.11 -10.07
C ARG A 123 -16.23 -3.74 -8.69
N GLU A 124 -15.00 -3.88 -8.24
CA GLU A 124 -14.69 -4.30 -6.87
C GLU A 124 -15.24 -3.33 -5.83
N THR A 125 -15.49 -3.82 -4.62
CA THR A 125 -15.82 -2.96 -3.48
C THR A 125 -14.56 -2.49 -2.79
N TRP A 126 -14.55 -1.24 -2.31
CA TRP A 126 -13.44 -0.69 -1.54
C TRP A 126 -13.15 -1.52 -0.28
N LEU A 127 -14.19 -1.96 0.42
CA LEU A 127 -14.06 -2.96 1.48
C LEU A 127 -14.03 -4.37 0.85
N PRO A 128 -12.93 -5.13 0.99
CA PRO A 128 -12.83 -6.49 0.46
C PRO A 128 -13.90 -7.44 1.01
N ARG A 129 -14.13 -8.54 0.29
CA ARG A 129 -14.99 -9.64 0.76
C ARG A 129 -14.17 -10.63 1.61
N PRO A 130 -14.79 -11.30 2.60
CA PRO A 130 -16.14 -11.08 3.14
C PRO A 130 -16.24 -9.79 3.95
N ARG A 131 -17.14 -8.89 3.55
CA ARG A 131 -17.18 -7.49 4.03
C ARG A 131 -17.41 -7.35 5.53
N ARG A 132 -18.29 -8.17 6.11
CA ARG A 132 -18.55 -8.17 7.56
C ARG A 132 -17.30 -8.57 8.33
N GLU A 133 -16.58 -9.58 7.86
CA GLU A 133 -15.35 -10.04 8.50
C GLU A 133 -14.21 -9.04 8.33
N THR A 134 -14.06 -8.42 7.16
CA THR A 134 -13.07 -7.36 6.98
C THR A 134 -13.38 -6.14 7.86
N ALA A 135 -14.66 -5.81 8.05
CA ALA A 135 -15.08 -4.78 9.01
C ALA A 135 -14.75 -5.15 10.46
N LYS A 136 -14.86 -6.43 10.85
CA LYS A 136 -14.37 -6.91 12.16
C LYS A 136 -12.86 -6.71 12.31
N GLY A 137 -12.07 -7.04 11.29
CA GLY A 137 -10.63 -6.79 11.30
C GLY A 137 -10.28 -5.31 11.53
N TYR A 138 -10.99 -4.39 10.87
CA TYR A 138 -10.84 -2.97 11.14
C TYR A 138 -11.30 -2.57 12.55
N ALA A 139 -12.37 -3.18 13.06
CA ALA A 139 -12.85 -2.93 14.43
C ALA A 139 -11.80 -3.35 15.47
N GLN A 140 -11.23 -4.55 15.29
CA GLN A 140 -10.14 -5.08 16.11
C GLN A 140 -8.90 -4.19 16.02
N PHE A 141 -8.46 -3.83 14.83
CA PHE A 141 -7.34 -2.91 14.63
C PHE A 141 -7.55 -1.56 15.36
N ALA A 142 -8.77 -1.03 15.34
CA ALA A 142 -9.13 0.22 16.01
C ALA A 142 -9.45 0.06 17.52
N GLY A 143 -9.47 -1.17 18.04
CA GLY A 143 -9.91 -1.54 19.39
C GLY A 143 -11.28 -1.01 19.77
N ILE A 144 -12.22 -1.11 18.83
CA ILE A 144 -13.64 -0.86 19.06
C ILE A 144 -14.43 -2.18 18.97
N PRO A 145 -15.58 -2.30 19.65
CA PRO A 145 -16.38 -3.53 19.58
C PRO A 145 -16.79 -3.88 18.14
N ASN A 146 -16.74 -5.17 17.79
CA ASN A 146 -17.02 -5.68 16.45
C ASN A 146 -18.33 -5.16 15.85
N PHE A 147 -19.41 -5.13 16.63
CA PHE A 147 -20.72 -4.65 16.15
C PHE A 147 -20.70 -3.16 15.79
N VAL A 148 -19.90 -2.35 16.49
CA VAL A 148 -19.72 -0.91 16.20
C VAL A 148 -18.98 -0.75 14.88
N GLY A 149 -17.87 -1.46 14.69
CA GLY A 149 -17.13 -1.43 13.43
C GLY A 149 -17.97 -1.90 12.24
N ILE A 150 -18.64 -3.05 12.37
CA ILE A 150 -19.56 -3.56 11.33
C ILE A 150 -20.65 -2.52 11.03
N GLY A 151 -21.25 -1.92 12.05
CA GLY A 151 -22.28 -0.89 11.88
C GLY A 151 -21.75 0.36 11.15
N LEU A 152 -20.56 0.84 11.52
CA LEU A 152 -19.91 2.00 10.89
C LEU A 152 -19.64 1.74 9.40
N PHE A 153 -18.96 0.65 9.06
CA PHE A 153 -18.67 0.32 7.66
C PHE A 153 -19.96 0.01 6.88
N GLY A 154 -20.91 -0.70 7.51
CA GLY A 154 -22.21 -1.02 6.93
C GLY A 154 -23.09 0.19 6.66
N ALA A 155 -22.92 1.29 7.39
CA ALA A 155 -23.63 2.55 7.16
C ALA A 155 -22.91 3.50 6.18
N THR A 156 -21.66 3.21 5.78
CA THR A 156 -20.81 4.17 5.05
C THR A 156 -20.14 3.60 3.80
N THR A 157 -19.21 2.66 3.94
CA THR A 157 -18.24 2.33 2.86
C THR A 157 -18.31 0.88 2.39
N MET A 158 -19.11 0.03 3.04
CA MET A 158 -19.18 -1.40 2.77
C MET A 158 -19.51 -1.75 1.30
N LEU A 159 -20.30 -0.91 0.63
CA LEU A 159 -20.74 -1.12 -0.76
C LEU A 159 -20.08 -0.15 -1.74
N THR A 160 -19.22 0.75 -1.26
CA THR A 160 -18.47 1.69 -2.09
C THR A 160 -17.66 0.94 -3.12
N LYS A 161 -17.69 1.40 -4.37
CA LYS A 161 -17.01 0.75 -5.49
C LYS A 161 -15.70 1.43 -5.81
N LEU A 162 -14.69 0.61 -6.10
CA LEU A 162 -13.45 1.07 -6.73
C LEU A 162 -13.77 1.72 -8.09
N ARG A 163 -12.92 2.66 -8.50
CA ARG A 163 -13.08 3.41 -9.77
C ARG A 163 -12.37 2.75 -10.95
N ALA A 164 -12.39 1.42 -10.96
CA ALA A 164 -11.79 0.57 -11.98
C ALA A 164 -12.75 -0.57 -12.35
N TYR A 165 -12.79 -0.92 -13.64
CA TYR A 165 -13.66 -1.97 -14.17
C TYR A 165 -12.96 -3.32 -14.20
N ARG A 166 -13.65 -4.37 -13.75
CA ARG A 166 -13.05 -5.72 -13.72
C ARG A 166 -12.76 -6.24 -15.12
N ASN A 167 -11.58 -6.84 -15.28
CA ASN A 167 -11.18 -7.70 -16.39
C ASN A 167 -11.25 -7.04 -17.78
N CYS A 168 -11.21 -5.71 -17.85
CA CYS A 168 -11.30 -5.02 -19.13
C CYS A 168 -10.04 -5.26 -19.99
N PRO A 169 -10.14 -5.20 -21.33
CA PRO A 169 -8.95 -5.30 -22.16
C PRO A 169 -8.00 -4.11 -21.91
N PRO A 170 -6.68 -4.33 -21.89
CA PRO A 170 -5.70 -3.26 -21.70
C PRO A 170 -5.75 -2.26 -22.87
N ALA A 171 -5.40 -1.00 -22.62
CA ALA A 171 -5.41 0.03 -23.66
C ALA A 171 -4.34 -0.26 -24.72
N THR A 172 -4.70 -0.22 -26.01
CA THR A 172 -3.78 -0.40 -27.15
C THR A 172 -3.40 0.92 -27.84
N HIS A 173 -3.80 2.06 -27.28
CA HIS A 173 -3.65 3.37 -27.90
C HIS A 173 -2.75 4.29 -27.10
N TRP A 174 -2.01 5.15 -27.80
CA TRP A 174 -1.31 6.28 -27.22
C TRP A 174 -2.28 7.41 -26.86
N PRO A 175 -2.03 8.19 -25.81
CA PRO A 175 -2.82 9.38 -25.51
C PRO A 175 -2.42 10.52 -26.47
N PRO A 176 -3.33 11.45 -26.80
CA PRO A 176 -3.00 12.64 -27.59
C PRO A 176 -1.91 13.50 -26.94
N GLU A 177 -1.01 14.04 -27.75
CA GLU A 177 0.09 14.88 -27.27
C GLU A 177 -0.41 16.20 -26.66
N GLY A 178 0.21 16.62 -25.54
CA GLY A 178 -0.06 17.91 -24.88
C GLY A 178 -1.44 18.08 -24.23
N ASN A 179 -2.40 17.20 -24.51
CA ASN A 179 -3.81 17.40 -24.15
C ASN A 179 -4.14 16.98 -22.70
N ALA A 180 -3.35 16.09 -22.08
CA ALA A 180 -3.60 15.69 -20.70
C ALA A 180 -3.22 16.77 -19.66
N LYS A 181 -2.50 17.82 -20.08
CA LYS A 181 -1.97 18.91 -19.23
C LYS A 181 -3.02 19.83 -18.60
N LYS A 182 -4.28 19.81 -19.04
CA LYS A 182 -5.33 20.69 -18.49
C LYS A 182 -6.69 20.00 -18.31
N ASP A 183 -6.98 18.99 -19.12
CA ASP A 183 -8.30 18.35 -19.21
C ASP A 183 -8.22 16.84 -19.52
N GLY A 184 -7.24 16.12 -18.92
CA GLY A 184 -6.96 14.70 -19.23
C GLY A 184 -8.21 13.80 -19.32
N TYR A 185 -9.21 13.98 -18.46
CA TYR A 185 -10.43 13.19 -18.55
C TYR A 185 -11.31 13.45 -19.78
N LYS A 186 -11.26 14.66 -20.38
CA LYS A 186 -12.07 15.02 -21.56
C LYS A 186 -11.61 14.27 -22.81
N ILE A 187 -10.37 13.78 -22.82
CA ILE A 187 -9.75 13.07 -23.94
C ILE A 187 -9.66 11.56 -23.71
N LYS A 188 -10.35 11.02 -22.68
CA LYS A 188 -10.27 9.59 -22.28
C LYS A 188 -10.60 8.55 -23.35
N ASN A 189 -11.19 8.98 -24.46
CA ASN A 189 -11.54 8.13 -25.59
C ASN A 189 -10.96 8.68 -26.90
N GLN A 190 -9.76 9.25 -26.86
CA GLN A 190 -9.06 9.80 -28.02
C GLN A 190 -7.70 9.11 -28.18
N GLN A 191 -7.36 8.78 -29.41
CA GLN A 191 -6.06 8.20 -29.77
C GLN A 191 -5.15 9.29 -30.30
N GLY A 192 -3.93 9.34 -29.78
CA GLY A 192 -2.82 10.10 -30.34
C GLY A 192 -1.98 9.26 -31.28
N ASN A 193 -1.17 9.92 -32.12
CA ASN A 193 -0.18 9.24 -32.95
C ASN A 193 0.95 8.67 -32.06
N PRO A 194 1.49 7.48 -32.35
CA PRO A 194 2.63 6.93 -31.63
C PRO A 194 3.84 7.90 -31.70
N PRO A 195 4.67 7.98 -30.65
CA PRO A 195 5.93 8.73 -30.71
C PRO A 195 6.86 8.18 -31.80
N GLU A 196 7.71 9.04 -32.34
CA GLU A 196 8.71 8.65 -33.34
C GLU A 196 9.65 7.57 -32.76
N GLY A 197 9.88 6.50 -33.53
CA GLY A 197 10.74 5.38 -33.11
C GLY A 197 10.10 4.38 -32.14
N LEU A 198 8.85 4.57 -31.72
CA LEU A 198 8.12 3.63 -30.87
C LEU A 198 7.04 2.86 -31.64
N GLY A 199 6.64 1.71 -31.10
CA GLY A 199 5.60 0.86 -31.69
C GLY A 199 4.22 1.52 -31.72
N GLU A 200 3.35 0.98 -32.59
CA GLU A 200 1.95 1.41 -32.72
C GLU A 200 1.20 1.35 -31.39
N GLU A 201 1.47 0.34 -30.58
CA GLU A 201 0.90 0.18 -29.23
C GLU A 201 1.90 0.56 -28.15
N PRO A 202 1.47 1.22 -27.06
CA PRO A 202 2.33 1.51 -25.92
C PRO A 202 2.62 0.26 -25.08
N THR A 203 3.87 0.20 -24.58
CA THR A 203 4.28 -0.65 -23.46
C THR A 203 4.29 0.20 -22.19
N PHE A 204 3.55 -0.23 -21.17
CA PHE A 204 3.30 0.57 -19.97
C PHE A 204 4.39 0.37 -18.90
N PRO A 205 4.80 1.41 -18.16
CA PRO A 205 5.64 1.25 -16.97
C PRO A 205 4.92 0.45 -15.88
N LEU A 206 5.68 -0.36 -15.12
CA LEU A 206 5.19 -1.09 -13.96
C LEU A 206 5.50 -0.35 -12.66
N LEU A 207 4.49 -0.24 -11.79
CA LEU A 207 4.63 0.27 -10.43
C LEU A 207 4.08 -0.76 -9.44
N MET A 208 4.88 -1.18 -8.47
CA MET A 208 4.41 -1.99 -7.35
C MET A 208 4.17 -1.11 -6.13
N PHE A 209 2.99 -1.27 -5.50
CA PHE A 209 2.56 -0.46 -4.36
C PHE A 209 2.41 -1.29 -3.09
N SER A 210 3.12 -0.90 -2.02
CA SER A 210 3.06 -1.50 -0.69
C SER A 210 2.27 -0.62 0.30
N HIS A 211 1.29 -1.21 1.00
CA HIS A 211 0.45 -0.48 1.95
C HIS A 211 1.09 -0.31 3.33
N GLY A 212 0.65 0.71 4.07
CA GLY A 212 1.02 0.93 5.48
C GLY A 212 0.31 -0.02 6.46
N LEU A 213 0.64 0.12 7.75
CA LEU A 213 -0.07 -0.59 8.84
C LEU A 213 -1.57 -0.21 8.85
N GLY A 214 -2.44 -1.21 9.02
CA GLY A 214 -3.89 -1.04 8.92
C GLY A 214 -4.40 -0.75 7.49
N GLY A 215 -3.50 -0.72 6.50
CA GLY A 215 -3.82 -0.61 5.08
C GLY A 215 -4.21 -1.94 4.45
N SER A 216 -4.55 -1.89 3.16
CA SER A 216 -4.87 -3.04 2.32
C SER A 216 -4.63 -2.71 0.84
N ARG A 217 -4.67 -3.70 -0.07
CA ARG A 217 -4.58 -3.46 -1.53
C ARG A 217 -5.64 -2.49 -2.08
N THR A 218 -6.75 -2.29 -1.35
CA THR A 218 -7.87 -1.43 -1.77
C THR A 218 -7.92 -0.10 -1.04
N ALA A 219 -7.12 0.12 0.01
CA ALA A 219 -7.11 1.35 0.81
C ALA A 219 -6.39 2.54 0.12
N TYR A 220 -5.71 2.29 -0.99
CA TYR A 220 -4.95 3.27 -1.78
C TYR A 220 -5.45 3.32 -3.23
N SER A 221 -6.68 2.89 -3.48
CA SER A 221 -7.22 2.71 -4.82
C SER A 221 -7.30 4.02 -5.60
N SER A 222 -7.49 5.18 -4.95
CA SER A 222 -7.49 6.48 -5.64
C SER A 222 -6.11 6.83 -6.18
N LEU A 223 -5.05 6.62 -5.37
CA LEU A 223 -3.67 6.85 -5.79
C LEU A 223 -3.26 5.87 -6.90
N CYS A 224 -3.54 4.58 -6.73
CA CYS A 224 -3.25 3.56 -7.75
C CYS A 224 -4.03 3.80 -9.05
N SER A 225 -5.29 4.24 -8.94
CA SER A 225 -6.14 4.61 -10.07
C SER A 225 -5.60 5.83 -10.80
N GLU A 226 -5.07 6.84 -10.10
CA GLU A 226 -4.43 7.98 -10.75
C GLU A 226 -3.24 7.52 -11.60
N PHE A 227 -2.27 6.80 -11.03
CA PHE A 227 -1.14 6.26 -11.79
C PHE A 227 -1.59 5.43 -12.99
N ALA A 228 -2.56 4.54 -12.82
CA ALA A 228 -3.11 3.77 -13.94
C ALA A 228 -3.76 4.66 -15.01
N SER A 229 -4.46 5.72 -14.62
CA SER A 229 -5.03 6.69 -15.57
C SER A 229 -3.97 7.51 -16.32
N TYR A 230 -2.74 7.60 -15.79
CA TYR A 230 -1.58 8.25 -16.42
C TYR A 230 -0.68 7.27 -17.18
N GLY A 231 -1.09 6.00 -17.30
CA GLY A 231 -0.41 5.03 -18.17
C GLY A 231 0.43 3.97 -17.45
N PHE A 232 0.28 3.78 -16.14
CA PHE A 232 1.03 2.76 -15.40
C PHE A 232 0.22 1.47 -15.22
N VAL A 233 0.87 0.31 -15.32
CA VAL A 233 0.35 -0.90 -14.69
C VAL A 233 0.75 -0.86 -13.22
N VAL A 234 -0.23 -0.84 -12.32
CA VAL A 234 -0.02 -0.71 -10.87
C VAL A 234 -0.41 -2.00 -10.17
N CYS A 235 0.55 -2.66 -9.52
CA CYS A 235 0.34 -3.84 -8.70
C CYS A 235 0.25 -3.45 -7.22
N ALA A 236 -0.97 -3.34 -6.68
CA ALA A 236 -1.20 -3.02 -5.27
C ALA A 236 -1.27 -4.31 -4.43
N MET A 237 -0.28 -4.49 -3.54
CA MET A 237 -0.13 -5.69 -2.73
C MET A 237 -1.16 -5.75 -1.59
N GLU A 238 -1.60 -6.95 -1.23
CA GLU A 238 -2.01 -7.25 0.16
C GLU A 238 -0.92 -8.04 0.84
N HIS A 239 -0.38 -7.50 1.92
CA HIS A 239 0.57 -8.21 2.74
C HIS A 239 -0.14 -9.15 3.72
N ARG A 240 0.39 -10.37 3.85
CA ARG A 240 -0.09 -11.46 4.73
C ARG A 240 0.69 -11.56 6.04
N ASP A 241 1.55 -10.58 6.28
CA ASP A 241 2.43 -10.41 7.44
C ASP A 241 1.71 -9.94 8.72
N GLY A 242 0.38 -9.85 8.72
CA GLY A 242 -0.39 -9.32 9.86
C GLY A 242 -0.21 -7.81 10.08
N SER A 243 0.22 -7.06 9.07
CA SER A 243 0.26 -5.59 9.09
C SER A 243 -1.05 -4.94 8.65
N GLY A 244 -1.89 -5.68 7.92
CA GLY A 244 -3.23 -5.27 7.52
C GLY A 244 -4.28 -5.54 8.61
N PRO A 245 -5.50 -5.00 8.49
CA PRO A 245 -6.56 -5.16 9.48
C PRO A 245 -7.07 -6.60 9.55
N ARG A 246 -7.30 -7.22 8.38
CA ARG A 246 -7.61 -8.64 8.21
C ARG A 246 -7.41 -9.03 6.76
N SER A 247 -6.79 -10.19 6.57
CA SER A 247 -6.50 -10.76 5.27
C SER A 247 -6.86 -12.25 5.25
N PHE A 248 -7.42 -12.73 4.12
CA PHE A 248 -7.79 -14.14 3.94
C PHE A 248 -6.80 -14.84 3.01
N ILE A 249 -6.37 -16.03 3.42
CA ILE A 249 -5.46 -16.91 2.67
C ILE A 249 -6.22 -18.16 2.30
N ASN A 250 -6.44 -18.37 1.00
CA ASN A 250 -7.15 -19.53 0.48
C ASN A 250 -6.23 -20.72 0.24
N HIS A 251 -6.78 -21.91 0.46
CA HIS A 251 -6.13 -23.19 0.21
C HIS A 251 -6.85 -23.94 -0.90
N LYS A 252 -6.12 -24.76 -1.68
CA LYS A 252 -6.80 -25.75 -2.54
C LYS A 252 -7.49 -26.77 -1.64
N LYS A 253 -8.82 -26.86 -1.75
CA LYS A 253 -9.59 -27.86 -0.99
C LYS A 253 -9.15 -29.24 -1.44
N ARG A 254 -8.86 -30.12 -0.47
CA ARG A 254 -8.63 -31.55 -0.73
C ARG A 254 -9.85 -32.07 -1.49
N SER A 255 -9.65 -32.66 -2.67
CA SER A 255 -10.75 -33.32 -3.37
C SER A 255 -11.30 -34.37 -2.43
N LYS A 256 -12.54 -34.21 -1.96
CA LYS A 256 -13.21 -35.30 -1.27
C LYS A 256 -13.28 -36.41 -2.30
N HIS A 257 -12.63 -37.55 -2.06
CA HIS A 257 -13.00 -38.79 -2.74
C HIS A 257 -14.53 -38.80 -2.78
N ARG A 258 -15.11 -38.75 -3.97
CA ARG A 258 -16.55 -38.92 -4.13
C ARG A 258 -16.84 -40.24 -3.45
N LYS A 259 -17.54 -40.21 -2.32
CA LYS A 259 -18.15 -41.44 -1.81
C LYS A 259 -19.20 -41.79 -2.86
N ASP A 260 -18.94 -42.88 -3.57
CA ASP A 260 -19.91 -43.49 -4.46
C ASP A 260 -21.22 -43.64 -3.67
N GLY A 261 -22.32 -43.18 -4.25
CA GLY A 261 -23.64 -43.11 -3.60
C GLY A 261 -24.24 -44.47 -3.24
N HIS A 262 -23.48 -45.55 -3.40
CA HIS A 262 -23.88 -46.90 -3.02
C HIS A 262 -22.77 -47.52 -2.16
N GLY A 263 -23.08 -47.69 -0.87
CA GLY A 263 -22.23 -48.46 0.01
C GLY A 263 -22.07 -49.88 -0.52
N GLY A 264 -20.82 -50.22 -0.86
CA GLY A 264 -20.40 -51.60 -1.10
C GLY A 264 -19.79 -51.81 -2.49
N GLY A 265 -18.57 -52.35 -2.49
CA GLY A 265 -17.95 -52.96 -3.66
C GLY A 265 -16.75 -52.17 -4.16
N LYS A 266 -15.59 -52.83 -4.14
CA LYS A 266 -14.33 -52.39 -4.73
C LYS A 266 -14.56 -51.72 -6.09
N ALA A 267 -14.22 -50.44 -6.21
CA ALA A 267 -13.97 -49.84 -7.51
C ALA A 267 -12.70 -50.49 -8.07
N ASN A 268 -12.81 -51.05 -9.26
CA ASN A 268 -11.66 -51.56 -10.00
C ASN A 268 -10.75 -50.40 -10.39
N ASP A 269 -9.45 -50.68 -10.33
CA ASP A 269 -8.28 -49.80 -10.49
C ASP A 269 -8.12 -49.11 -11.87
N ALA A 270 -9.20 -48.71 -12.54
CA ALA A 270 -9.14 -48.20 -13.92
C ALA A 270 -9.83 -46.85 -14.18
N ASP A 271 -10.50 -46.23 -13.19
CA ASP A 271 -11.12 -44.89 -13.35
C ASP A 271 -10.77 -43.91 -12.20
N CYS A 272 -9.67 -44.18 -11.50
CA CYS A 272 -9.12 -43.27 -10.50
C CYS A 272 -8.08 -42.32 -11.12
N ASP A 273 -8.50 -41.48 -12.08
CA ASP A 273 -7.78 -40.23 -12.34
C ASP A 273 -8.10 -39.26 -11.18
N GLY A 274 -7.66 -39.62 -9.97
CA GLY A 274 -7.52 -38.67 -8.89
C GLY A 274 -6.46 -37.67 -9.34
N ASP A 275 -6.80 -36.38 -9.37
CA ASP A 275 -5.89 -35.28 -9.72
C ASP A 275 -4.56 -35.42 -8.96
N GLY A 276 -3.57 -36.13 -9.52
CA GLY A 276 -2.24 -36.30 -8.92
C GLY A 276 -1.51 -34.96 -8.76
N GLN A 277 -2.01 -33.91 -9.43
CA GLN A 277 -1.59 -32.53 -9.24
C GLN A 277 -2.10 -31.95 -7.91
N GLY A 278 -3.32 -32.30 -7.47
CA GLY A 278 -3.90 -31.80 -6.22
C GLY A 278 -3.24 -32.36 -4.97
N GLU A 279 -2.79 -33.62 -5.00
CA GLU A 279 -2.01 -34.21 -3.90
C GLU A 279 -0.59 -33.65 -3.84
N LYS A 280 0.10 -33.52 -4.97
CA LYS A 280 1.42 -32.86 -5.05
C LYS A 280 1.39 -31.39 -4.64
N ASP A 281 0.33 -30.67 -5.00
CA ASP A 281 0.15 -29.29 -4.58
C ASP A 281 -0.08 -29.18 -3.06
N PHE A 282 -0.71 -30.18 -2.42
CA PHE A 282 -0.91 -30.21 -0.98
C PHE A 282 0.36 -30.63 -0.20
N GLU A 283 1.18 -31.53 -0.77
CA GLU A 283 2.50 -31.89 -0.23
C GLU A 283 3.39 -30.65 0.00
N LYS A 284 3.30 -29.65 -0.89
CA LYS A 284 4.04 -28.37 -0.76
C LYS A 284 3.65 -27.52 0.45
N PHE A 285 2.53 -27.79 1.12
CA PHE A 285 2.07 -27.04 2.29
C PHE A 285 2.12 -27.85 3.59
N GLN A 286 2.66 -29.08 3.56
CA GLN A 286 2.68 -29.96 4.74
C GLN A 286 3.49 -29.42 5.92
N HIS A 287 4.48 -28.57 5.66
CA HIS A 287 5.33 -27.94 6.66
C HIS A 287 4.78 -26.60 7.19
N MET A 288 3.57 -26.21 6.79
CA MET A 288 2.88 -25.03 7.32
C MET A 288 2.09 -25.39 8.59
N ASP A 289 2.05 -24.48 9.56
CA ASP A 289 1.37 -24.67 10.84
C ASP A 289 -0.14 -24.42 10.71
N HIS A 290 -0.85 -25.32 10.00
CA HIS A 290 -2.31 -25.28 9.86
C HIS A 290 -3.02 -26.18 10.88
N THR A 291 -4.17 -25.72 11.37
CA THR A 291 -5.07 -26.61 12.16
C THR A 291 -5.89 -27.51 11.23
N GLU A 292 -6.37 -28.64 11.75
CA GLU A 292 -7.24 -29.54 10.98
C GLU A 292 -8.51 -28.82 10.48
N GLU A 293 -9.04 -27.88 11.26
CA GLU A 293 -10.19 -27.06 10.87
C GLU A 293 -9.87 -26.11 9.72
N GLU A 294 -8.70 -25.47 9.71
CA GLU A 294 -8.27 -24.57 8.64
C GLU A 294 -8.09 -25.34 7.32
N ILE A 295 -7.49 -26.54 7.39
CA ILE A 295 -7.36 -27.45 6.25
C ILE A 295 -8.74 -27.88 5.75
N ALA A 296 -9.64 -28.29 6.65
CA ALA A 296 -10.99 -28.73 6.28
C ALA A 296 -11.85 -27.59 5.69
N GLN A 297 -11.66 -26.37 6.19
CA GLN A 297 -12.37 -25.18 5.75
C GLN A 297 -11.84 -24.67 4.39
N GLY A 298 -10.58 -24.96 4.07
CA GLY A 298 -9.92 -24.59 2.82
C GLY A 298 -9.51 -23.11 2.75
N TYR A 299 -9.47 -22.43 3.89
CA TYR A 299 -8.90 -21.10 4.04
C TYR A 299 -8.67 -20.80 5.52
N HIS A 300 -7.82 -19.81 5.79
CA HIS A 300 -7.70 -19.18 7.09
C HIS A 300 -7.56 -17.66 6.93
N TYR A 301 -7.42 -16.93 8.03
CA TYR A 301 -7.24 -15.49 8.00
C TYR A 301 -6.19 -15.03 9.01
N VAL A 302 -5.54 -13.91 8.68
CA VAL A 302 -4.54 -13.24 9.50
C VAL A 302 -5.08 -11.85 9.83
N ASP A 303 -5.18 -11.56 11.12
CA ASP A 303 -5.55 -10.24 11.65
C ASP A 303 -4.31 -9.38 11.88
N TYR A 304 -4.51 -8.11 12.20
CA TYR A 304 -3.43 -7.23 12.61
C TYR A 304 -2.70 -7.79 13.85
N ILE A 305 -1.39 -7.98 13.74
CA ILE A 305 -0.54 -8.50 14.81
C ILE A 305 0.01 -7.31 15.61
N PHE A 306 -0.49 -7.16 16.84
CA PHE A 306 0.09 -6.25 17.82
C PHE A 306 1.37 -6.85 18.42
N PRO A 307 2.45 -6.07 18.60
CA PRO A 307 3.65 -6.55 19.28
C PRO A 307 3.40 -6.98 20.72
N LYS A 308 4.05 -8.06 21.15
CA LYS A 308 3.80 -8.68 22.45
C LYS A 308 4.32 -7.79 23.57
N GLY A 309 3.46 -7.36 24.48
CA GLY A 309 3.83 -6.44 25.56
C GLY A 309 4.13 -5.00 25.10
N ASN A 310 3.99 -4.70 23.80
CA ASN A 310 4.20 -3.37 23.24
C ASN A 310 3.17 -3.02 22.14
N PRO A 311 1.86 -3.03 22.45
CA PRO A 311 0.81 -2.83 21.43
C PRO A 311 0.73 -1.41 20.84
N LYS A 312 1.49 -0.45 21.37
CA LYS A 312 1.56 0.94 20.88
C LYS A 312 2.95 1.28 20.30
N ASP A 313 3.65 0.28 19.76
CA ASP A 313 5.00 0.42 19.19
C ASP A 313 5.11 1.47 18.06
N THR A 314 4.00 1.83 17.43
CA THR A 314 3.95 2.85 16.37
C THR A 314 3.84 4.29 16.90
N ALA A 315 3.61 4.51 18.21
CA ALA A 315 3.38 5.84 18.74
C ALA A 315 4.69 6.62 18.91
N PRO A 316 4.76 7.91 18.48
CA PRO A 316 5.98 8.73 18.59
C PRO A 316 6.57 8.82 20.00
N ASN A 317 5.69 8.78 21.01
CA ASN A 317 6.04 8.97 22.42
C ASN A 317 6.08 7.65 23.20
N ASN A 318 6.20 6.50 22.52
CA ASN A 318 6.28 5.21 23.19
C ASN A 318 7.66 4.96 23.81
N GLU A 319 7.72 4.80 25.13
CA GLU A 319 8.98 4.61 25.87
C GLU A 319 9.69 3.30 25.49
N ASN A 320 8.93 2.26 25.11
CA ASN A 320 9.47 0.96 24.71
C ASN A 320 9.99 0.92 23.26
N GLY A 321 9.83 2.01 22.50
CA GLY A 321 10.22 2.06 21.09
C GLY A 321 9.43 1.11 20.19
N VAL A 322 10.01 0.81 19.02
CA VAL A 322 9.44 -0.11 18.03
C VAL A 322 9.88 -1.54 18.33
N ASP A 323 8.99 -2.52 18.15
CA ASP A 323 9.37 -3.94 18.16
C ASP A 323 10.15 -4.27 16.88
N SER A 324 11.46 -4.10 16.94
CA SER A 324 12.34 -4.22 15.77
C SER A 324 12.36 -5.65 15.22
N GLU A 325 12.21 -6.67 16.06
CA GLU A 325 12.20 -8.07 15.65
C GLU A 325 10.96 -8.37 14.81
N LEU A 326 9.77 -8.08 15.34
CA LEU A 326 8.51 -8.31 14.61
C LEU A 326 8.46 -7.47 13.33
N ARG A 327 8.77 -6.17 13.40
CA ARG A 327 8.69 -5.30 12.22
C ARG A 327 9.70 -5.67 11.13
N SER A 328 10.89 -6.14 11.50
CA SER A 328 11.87 -6.64 10.52
C SER A 328 11.38 -7.93 9.85
N ALA A 329 10.83 -8.85 10.63
CA ALA A 329 10.32 -10.10 10.09
C ALA A 329 9.11 -9.87 9.16
N GLN A 330 8.27 -8.89 9.49
CA GLN A 330 7.20 -8.43 8.62
C GLN A 330 7.75 -7.85 7.30
N ILE A 331 8.75 -6.97 7.35
CA ILE A 331 9.38 -6.45 6.12
C ILE A 331 9.95 -7.59 5.27
N GLU A 332 10.68 -8.54 5.86
CA GLU A 332 11.23 -9.67 5.09
C GLU A 332 10.13 -10.50 4.40
N MET A 333 9.00 -10.71 5.07
CA MET A 333 7.85 -11.38 4.46
C MET A 333 7.27 -10.55 3.30
N ARG A 334 7.18 -9.23 3.45
CA ARG A 334 6.75 -8.32 2.38
C ARG A 334 7.69 -8.35 1.18
N LEU A 335 9.00 -8.42 1.40
CA LEU A 335 9.99 -8.56 0.32
C LEU A 335 9.76 -9.88 -0.45
N CYS A 336 9.53 -10.98 0.26
CA CYS A 336 9.20 -12.27 -0.37
C CYS A 336 7.88 -12.21 -1.18
N GLU A 337 6.85 -11.53 -0.65
CA GLU A 337 5.58 -11.35 -1.36
C GLU A 337 5.75 -10.51 -2.64
N LEU A 338 6.62 -9.51 -2.62
CA LEU A 338 6.94 -8.70 -3.81
C LEU A 338 7.62 -9.55 -4.90
N GLU A 339 8.56 -10.43 -4.53
CA GLU A 339 9.20 -11.36 -5.47
C GLU A 339 8.19 -12.33 -6.11
N GLU A 340 7.27 -12.87 -5.31
CA GLU A 340 6.22 -13.77 -5.80
C GLU A 340 5.22 -13.04 -6.71
N ALA A 341 4.83 -11.80 -6.38
CA ALA A 341 4.01 -11.00 -7.28
C ALA A 341 4.77 -10.66 -8.57
N TYR A 342 6.05 -10.31 -8.48
CA TYR A 342 6.89 -10.06 -9.66
C TYR A 342 6.96 -11.28 -10.58
N ARG A 343 7.10 -12.50 -10.03
CA ARG A 343 7.04 -13.74 -10.80
C ARG A 343 5.72 -13.88 -11.58
N VAL A 344 4.59 -13.58 -10.94
CA VAL A 344 3.27 -13.64 -11.60
C VAL A 344 3.18 -12.60 -12.73
N LEU A 345 3.69 -11.40 -12.50
CA LEU A 345 3.72 -10.33 -13.50
C LEU A 345 4.60 -10.69 -14.69
N LYS A 346 5.76 -11.32 -14.47
CA LYS A 346 6.61 -11.87 -15.53
C LYS A 346 5.85 -12.88 -16.39
N ALA A 347 5.14 -13.83 -15.76
CA ALA A 347 4.35 -14.83 -16.49
C ALA A 347 3.24 -14.18 -17.34
N ILE A 348 2.52 -13.18 -16.80
CA ILE A 348 1.51 -12.44 -17.56
C ILE A 348 2.14 -11.72 -18.76
N CYS A 349 3.28 -11.04 -18.56
CA CYS A 349 3.98 -10.32 -19.63
C CYS A 349 4.55 -11.26 -20.71
N ALA A 350 5.00 -12.46 -20.33
CA ALA A 350 5.48 -13.49 -21.26
C ALA A 350 4.35 -14.08 -22.15
N GLY A 351 3.08 -13.94 -21.73
CA GLY A 351 1.90 -14.48 -22.41
C GLY A 351 1.27 -15.69 -21.70
N ASP A 352 1.76 -16.07 -20.52
CA ASP A 352 1.29 -17.23 -19.74
C ASP A 352 0.18 -16.86 -18.75
N GLY A 353 -0.57 -15.79 -19.04
CA GLY A 353 -1.64 -15.29 -18.18
C GLY A 353 -2.78 -16.29 -17.95
N GLU A 354 -3.03 -17.20 -18.90
CA GLU A 354 -4.03 -18.26 -18.74
C GLU A 354 -3.65 -19.23 -17.62
N ASP A 355 -2.35 -19.51 -17.45
CA ASP A 355 -1.85 -20.39 -16.40
C ASP A 355 -1.99 -19.75 -15.02
N ILE A 356 -1.79 -18.43 -14.94
CA ILE A 356 -2.08 -17.62 -13.75
C ILE A 356 -3.59 -17.64 -13.46
N ALA A 357 -4.44 -17.52 -14.49
CA ALA A 357 -5.89 -17.57 -14.33
C ALA A 357 -6.37 -18.90 -13.76
N ARG A 358 -5.80 -20.03 -14.20
CA ARG A 358 -6.10 -21.37 -13.67
C ARG A 358 -5.68 -21.54 -12.20
N GLN A 359 -4.61 -20.86 -11.77
CA GLN A 359 -4.13 -20.90 -10.39
C GLN A 359 -4.87 -19.93 -9.46
N ASN A 360 -5.64 -18.98 -10.00
CA ASN A 360 -6.20 -17.88 -9.23
C ASN A 360 -7.25 -18.34 -8.21
N LEU A 361 -6.99 -18.06 -6.93
CA LEU A 361 -7.85 -18.37 -5.79
C LEU A 361 -8.84 -17.23 -5.47
N ARG A 362 -9.09 -16.31 -6.41
CA ARG A 362 -10.12 -15.25 -6.34
C ARG A 362 -11.36 -15.51 -7.21
N GLY A 363 -11.50 -16.75 -7.70
CA GLY A 363 -12.68 -17.23 -8.42
C GLY A 363 -13.87 -17.58 -7.52
N GLU A 364 -14.92 -18.14 -8.14
CA GLU A 364 -16.09 -18.64 -7.43
C GLU A 364 -15.72 -19.82 -6.49
N GLY A 365 -16.31 -19.86 -5.29
CA GLY A 365 -16.07 -20.92 -4.31
C GLY A 365 -14.92 -20.68 -3.32
N TYR A 366 -14.08 -19.67 -3.57
CA TYR A 366 -13.02 -19.21 -2.66
C TYR A 366 -13.45 -18.00 -1.82
N VAL A 367 -12.88 -17.87 -0.63
CA VAL A 367 -13.21 -16.76 0.27
C VAL A 367 -12.64 -15.45 -0.24
N GLY A 368 -13.50 -14.44 -0.26
CA GLY A 368 -13.19 -13.15 -0.84
C GLY A 368 -13.11 -13.15 -2.36
N GLY A 369 -13.36 -14.30 -3.02
CA GLY A 369 -13.49 -14.41 -4.46
C GLY A 369 -14.78 -13.79 -5.00
N SER A 370 -14.88 -13.76 -6.33
CA SER A 370 -16.08 -13.32 -7.02
C SER A 370 -16.43 -14.27 -8.15
N SER A 371 -17.72 -14.38 -8.49
CA SER A 371 -18.17 -15.14 -9.67
C SER A 371 -17.59 -14.61 -11.00
N ARG A 372 -16.97 -13.43 -10.99
CA ARG A 372 -16.26 -12.89 -12.15
C ARG A 372 -14.86 -13.45 -12.29
N GLY A 373 -14.18 -13.79 -11.20
CA GLY A 373 -12.77 -14.22 -11.19
C GLY A 373 -11.93 -13.44 -12.20
N LEU A 374 -11.19 -14.18 -13.03
CA LEU A 374 -10.52 -13.68 -14.24
C LEU A 374 -11.22 -14.17 -15.53
N ILE A 375 -12.52 -14.51 -15.44
CA ILE A 375 -13.30 -15.00 -16.58
C ILE A 375 -13.44 -13.89 -17.62
N GLY A 376 -13.21 -14.24 -18.89
CA GLY A 376 -13.33 -13.34 -20.03
C GLY A 376 -12.13 -12.42 -20.25
N VAL A 377 -11.04 -12.58 -19.49
CA VAL A 377 -9.77 -11.90 -19.79
C VAL A 377 -9.15 -12.54 -21.02
N ASP A 378 -8.83 -11.73 -22.02
CA ASP A 378 -8.03 -12.15 -23.18
C ASP A 378 -6.55 -11.93 -22.88
N TRP A 379 -5.88 -12.99 -22.42
CA TRP A 379 -4.46 -12.94 -22.04
C TRP A 379 -3.50 -12.71 -23.22
N SER A 380 -3.93 -12.97 -24.46
CA SER A 380 -3.09 -12.68 -25.63
C SER A 380 -2.80 -11.18 -25.75
N GLN A 381 -3.73 -10.33 -25.29
CA GLN A 381 -3.58 -8.88 -25.28
C GLN A 381 -2.65 -8.36 -24.19
N TRP A 382 -2.13 -9.22 -23.30
CA TRP A 382 -1.24 -8.84 -22.19
C TRP A 382 0.24 -9.12 -22.46
N LYS A 383 0.54 -9.90 -23.49
CA LYS A 383 1.91 -10.21 -23.89
C LYS A 383 2.68 -8.93 -24.26
N ASN A 384 3.85 -8.73 -23.65
CA ASN A 384 4.74 -7.59 -23.88
C ASN A 384 4.09 -6.21 -23.69
N ARG A 385 3.05 -6.11 -22.83
CA ARG A 385 2.30 -4.86 -22.65
C ARG A 385 2.78 -3.96 -21.52
N PHE A 386 3.68 -4.43 -20.67
CA PHE A 386 4.29 -3.62 -19.64
C PHE A 386 5.69 -4.09 -19.31
N HIS A 387 6.53 -3.17 -18.83
CA HIS A 387 7.93 -3.43 -18.49
C HIS A 387 8.04 -4.19 -17.18
N VAL A 388 8.76 -5.30 -17.19
CA VAL A 388 9.07 -6.10 -15.97
C VAL A 388 10.53 -5.95 -15.56
N ASP A 389 11.37 -5.59 -16.51
CA ASP A 389 12.78 -5.20 -16.41
C ASP A 389 12.99 -3.85 -15.71
N LYS A 390 12.02 -2.93 -15.82
CA LYS A 390 12.09 -1.57 -15.26
C LYS A 390 10.87 -1.23 -14.42
N MET A 391 10.99 -1.43 -13.11
CA MET A 391 9.90 -1.32 -12.14
C MET A 391 10.11 -0.16 -11.17
N THR A 392 9.04 0.60 -10.92
CA THR A 392 9.01 1.60 -9.85
C THR A 392 8.41 0.99 -8.59
N MET A 393 9.08 1.21 -7.45
CA MET A 393 8.56 0.81 -6.14
C MET A 393 7.94 2.01 -5.45
N ALA A 394 6.70 1.87 -4.97
CA ALA A 394 6.02 2.90 -4.20
C ALA A 394 5.40 2.32 -2.94
N GLY A 395 5.32 3.11 -1.88
CA GLY A 395 4.72 2.64 -0.64
C GLY A 395 4.39 3.76 0.32
N HIS A 396 3.46 3.48 1.24
CA HIS A 396 3.03 4.43 2.26
C HIS A 396 3.35 3.93 3.67
N SER A 397 3.86 4.80 4.55
CA SER A 397 4.11 4.47 5.96
C SER A 397 5.02 3.24 6.10
N PHE A 398 4.54 2.16 6.71
CA PHE A 398 5.29 0.89 6.77
C PHE A 398 5.60 0.29 5.38
N GLY A 399 4.74 0.53 4.38
CA GLY A 399 5.04 0.19 2.99
C GLY A 399 6.16 1.04 2.39
N ALA A 400 6.33 2.28 2.82
CA ALA A 400 7.49 3.09 2.44
C ALA A 400 8.80 2.56 3.07
N ALA A 401 8.75 2.03 4.30
CA ALA A 401 9.90 1.31 4.88
C ALA A 401 10.23 0.03 4.08
N THR A 402 9.20 -0.67 3.58
CA THR A 402 9.40 -1.81 2.65
C THR A 402 10.09 -1.37 1.36
N VAL A 403 9.70 -0.24 0.77
CA VAL A 403 10.37 0.33 -0.42
C VAL A 403 11.84 0.61 -0.15
N VAL A 404 12.18 1.19 1.00
CA VAL A 404 13.59 1.45 1.35
C VAL A 404 14.41 0.16 1.37
N GLU A 405 13.90 -0.90 2.00
CA GLU A 405 14.62 -2.18 2.03
C GLU A 405 14.70 -2.83 0.63
N VAL A 406 13.68 -2.66 -0.22
CA VAL A 406 13.79 -3.05 -1.64
C VAL A 406 14.94 -2.32 -2.34
N LEU A 407 15.04 -1.00 -2.19
CA LEU A 407 16.07 -0.19 -2.84
C LEU A 407 17.48 -0.50 -2.32
N ARG A 408 17.60 -0.91 -1.05
CA ARG A 408 18.88 -1.34 -0.48
C ARG A 408 19.28 -2.73 -0.97
N HIS A 409 18.35 -3.63 -1.24
CA HIS A 409 18.65 -4.98 -1.72
C HIS A 409 18.84 -5.04 -3.25
N THR A 410 19.90 -4.40 -3.75
CA THR A 410 20.20 -4.28 -5.19
C THR A 410 20.30 -5.60 -5.94
N GLU A 411 20.82 -6.68 -5.33
CA GLU A 411 20.90 -8.01 -5.98
C GLU A 411 19.57 -8.78 -5.98
N ARG A 412 18.68 -8.47 -5.05
CA ARG A 412 17.37 -9.13 -4.93
C ARG A 412 16.36 -8.50 -5.88
N PHE A 413 16.44 -7.19 -6.04
CA PHE A 413 15.52 -6.36 -6.82
C PHE A 413 16.24 -5.61 -7.96
N ILE A 414 16.95 -6.38 -8.79
CA ILE A 414 17.75 -5.88 -9.94
C ILE A 414 16.96 -5.12 -11.01
N ASN A 415 15.64 -5.27 -11.01
CA ASN A 415 14.72 -4.69 -11.99
C ASN A 415 14.03 -3.42 -11.48
N VAL A 416 14.44 -2.90 -10.31
CA VAL A 416 13.89 -1.67 -9.75
C VAL A 416 14.69 -0.48 -10.26
N GLN A 417 13.99 0.51 -10.81
CA GLN A 417 14.61 1.72 -11.37
C GLN A 417 14.51 2.95 -10.46
N ALA A 418 13.50 3.01 -9.58
CA ALA A 418 13.25 4.16 -8.71
C ALA A 418 12.30 3.82 -7.56
N GLY A 419 12.41 4.57 -6.47
CA GLY A 419 11.55 4.46 -5.29
C GLY A 419 10.75 5.72 -4.98
N ILE A 420 9.52 5.53 -4.49
CA ILE A 420 8.64 6.60 -4.00
C ILE A 420 8.12 6.24 -2.61
N ILE A 421 8.43 7.07 -1.62
CA ILE A 421 8.05 6.88 -0.23
C ILE A 421 7.06 7.98 0.22
N TYR A 422 5.82 7.58 0.51
CA TYR A 422 4.79 8.47 1.04
C TYR A 422 4.71 8.36 2.55
N ASP A 423 4.93 9.48 3.26
CA ASP A 423 4.88 9.55 4.73
C ASP A 423 5.60 8.37 5.40
N ILE A 424 6.89 8.21 5.10
CA ILE A 424 7.66 7.07 5.58
C ILE A 424 7.63 6.99 7.10
N TRP A 425 7.37 5.80 7.62
CA TRP A 425 7.60 5.47 9.01
C TRP A 425 9.02 4.91 9.12
N GLY A 426 9.96 5.75 9.55
CA GLY A 426 11.39 5.44 9.55
C GLY A 426 11.86 4.56 10.71
N ALA A 427 11.05 4.42 11.76
CA ALA A 427 11.46 3.71 12.97
C ALA A 427 11.73 2.18 12.80
N PRO A 428 11.05 1.46 11.89
CA PRO A 428 11.41 0.07 11.54
C PRO A 428 12.63 -0.09 10.64
N ILE A 429 13.12 1.00 10.05
CA ILE A 429 14.23 0.94 9.10
C ILE A 429 15.51 0.71 9.88
N LYS A 430 16.22 -0.36 9.54
CA LYS A 430 17.51 -0.65 10.15
C LYS A 430 18.59 0.26 9.57
N PRO A 431 19.68 0.51 10.30
CA PRO A 431 20.89 1.00 9.68
C PRO A 431 21.28 0.08 8.51
N PRO A 432 21.85 0.62 7.43
CA PRO A 432 22.26 -0.21 6.32
C PRO A 432 23.39 -1.16 6.79
N LEU A 433 23.48 -2.35 6.19
CA LEU A 433 24.43 -3.38 6.64
C LEU A 433 25.86 -2.96 6.31
N ASP A 434 26.89 -3.58 6.88
CA ASP A 434 28.29 -3.39 6.47
C ASP A 434 28.60 -4.09 5.13
N ASP A 435 27.72 -3.90 4.15
CA ASP A 435 27.82 -4.36 2.77
C ASP A 435 27.54 -3.17 1.84
N PRO A 436 28.49 -2.77 0.97
CA PRO A 436 28.28 -1.72 -0.03
C PRO A 436 27.09 -1.96 -0.95
N LYS A 437 26.69 -3.23 -1.14
CA LYS A 437 25.53 -3.61 -1.96
C LYS A 437 24.20 -3.38 -1.24
N HIS A 438 24.21 -3.27 0.09
CA HIS A 438 23.04 -2.96 0.91
C HIS A 438 22.95 -1.45 1.17
N ARG A 439 22.78 -0.68 0.09
CA ARG A 439 22.69 0.79 0.09
C ARG A 439 21.72 1.25 -1.00
N ILE A 440 21.19 2.46 -0.85
CA ILE A 440 20.31 3.05 -1.86
C ILE A 440 21.18 3.63 -2.99
N HIS A 441 21.21 2.93 -4.13
CA HIS A 441 21.93 3.36 -5.34
C HIS A 441 21.01 3.92 -6.44
N LEU A 442 19.71 3.98 -6.15
CA LEU A 442 18.64 4.29 -7.09
C LEU A 442 17.92 5.59 -6.68
N PRO A 443 17.32 6.31 -7.65
CA PRO A 443 16.58 7.53 -7.39
C PRO A 443 15.46 7.33 -6.36
N LEU A 444 15.31 8.30 -5.46
CA LEU A 444 14.35 8.24 -4.36
C LEU A 444 13.55 9.54 -4.20
N LEU A 445 12.23 9.43 -4.21
CA LEU A 445 11.32 10.53 -3.90
C LEU A 445 10.61 10.28 -2.58
N GLY A 446 10.79 11.18 -1.61
CA GLY A 446 9.99 11.28 -0.40
C GLY A 446 8.92 12.36 -0.48
N ILE A 447 7.68 12.01 -0.15
CA ILE A 447 6.58 12.96 0.01
C ILE A 447 5.95 12.77 1.39
N ALA A 448 6.18 13.73 2.29
CA ALA A 448 5.63 13.74 3.64
C ALA A 448 4.35 14.59 3.74
N SER A 449 3.59 14.36 4.79
CA SER A 449 2.53 15.22 5.26
C SER A 449 3.03 16.17 6.33
N GLU A 450 2.42 17.34 6.44
CA GLU A 450 2.84 18.37 7.38
C GLU A 450 2.80 17.86 8.84
N ALA A 451 1.78 17.10 9.22
CA ALA A 451 1.70 16.55 10.57
C ALA A 451 2.83 15.57 10.89
N PHE A 452 3.21 14.73 9.93
CA PHE A 452 4.24 13.69 10.11
C PHE A 452 5.66 14.27 10.07
N MET A 453 5.86 15.35 9.31
CA MET A 453 7.11 16.12 9.28
C MET A 453 7.53 16.63 10.66
N TYR A 454 6.55 17.02 11.51
CA TYR A 454 6.85 17.49 12.88
C TYR A 454 7.39 16.41 13.82
N TRP A 455 7.39 15.14 13.42
CA TRP A 455 8.02 14.08 14.19
C TRP A 455 9.52 14.03 13.91
N GLU A 456 10.29 14.80 14.68
CA GLU A 456 11.73 15.04 14.50
C GLU A 456 12.54 13.76 14.24
N LYS A 457 12.45 12.75 15.11
CA LYS A 457 13.17 11.47 14.93
C LYS A 457 12.86 10.78 13.60
N ASN A 458 11.61 10.85 13.14
CA ASN A 458 11.19 10.25 11.87
C ASN A 458 11.63 11.11 10.69
N TRP A 459 11.64 12.43 10.87
CA TRP A 459 12.14 13.38 9.89
C TRP A 459 13.64 13.22 9.64
N ASP A 460 14.44 13.06 10.69
CA ASP A 460 15.87 12.78 10.60
C ASP A 460 16.15 11.49 9.83
N ALA A 461 15.36 10.44 10.08
CA ALA A 461 15.43 9.19 9.33
C ALA A 461 15.06 9.39 7.85
N SER A 462 14.07 10.24 7.55
CA SER A 462 13.73 10.56 6.15
C SER A 462 14.87 11.29 5.45
N MET A 463 15.50 12.25 6.14
CA MET A 463 16.61 13.03 5.62
C MET A 463 17.87 12.20 5.41
N SER A 464 18.15 11.25 6.31
CA SER A 464 19.31 10.35 6.17
C SER A 464 19.20 9.44 4.96
N LEU A 465 18.00 8.98 4.61
CA LEU A 465 17.76 8.19 3.40
C LEU A 465 18.00 8.98 2.12
N MET A 466 17.61 10.28 2.10
CA MET A 466 17.89 11.13 0.94
C MET A 466 19.39 11.36 0.75
N LYS A 467 20.12 11.51 1.87
CA LYS A 467 21.59 11.61 1.88
C LYS A 467 22.23 10.32 1.40
N GLU A 468 21.78 9.16 1.90
CA GLU A 468 22.26 7.84 1.48
C GLU A 468 22.17 7.68 -0.05
N ALA A 469 21.00 7.98 -0.65
CA ALA A 469 20.83 7.93 -2.10
C ALA A 469 21.79 8.88 -2.85
N SER A 470 21.91 10.12 -2.36
CA SER A 470 22.73 11.15 -3.01
C SER A 470 24.23 10.87 -2.89
N GLU A 471 24.69 10.29 -1.78
CA GLU A 471 26.08 9.86 -1.57
C GLU A 471 26.51 8.78 -2.58
N HIS A 472 25.55 7.99 -3.08
CA HIS A 472 25.76 6.99 -4.12
C HIS A 472 25.42 7.49 -5.55
N GLY A 473 25.31 8.81 -5.71
CA GLY A 473 25.13 9.49 -7.00
C GLY A 473 23.70 9.45 -7.55
N ALA A 474 22.72 8.98 -6.78
CA ALA A 474 21.33 8.90 -7.21
C ALA A 474 20.54 10.17 -6.82
N PRO A 475 19.73 10.74 -7.73
CA PRO A 475 18.86 11.87 -7.42
C PRO A 475 17.86 11.56 -6.30
N ALA A 476 17.81 12.43 -5.28
CA ALA A 476 16.87 12.31 -4.18
C ALA A 476 16.08 13.61 -3.96
N TYR A 477 14.78 13.50 -3.72
CA TYR A 477 13.90 14.63 -3.42
C TYR A 477 13.09 14.35 -2.16
N LEU A 478 12.93 15.35 -1.30
CA LEU A 478 12.03 15.29 -0.14
C LEU A 478 11.15 16.54 -0.11
N LEU A 479 9.85 16.33 -0.24
CA LEU A 479 8.84 17.38 -0.21
C LEU A 479 7.76 17.07 0.84
N THR A 480 7.08 18.11 1.31
CA THR A 480 5.97 18.02 2.26
C THR A 480 4.73 18.71 1.69
N VAL A 481 3.59 18.02 1.71
CA VAL A 481 2.29 18.59 1.34
C VAL A 481 1.77 19.45 2.49
N ARG A 482 1.64 20.76 2.28
CA ARG A 482 1.15 21.68 3.31
C ARG A 482 -0.32 21.40 3.63
N GLY A 483 -0.69 21.53 4.89
CA GLY A 483 -2.03 21.37 5.42
C GLY A 483 -2.50 19.92 5.51
N SER A 484 -1.63 18.96 5.26
CA SER A 484 -1.97 17.54 5.22
C SER A 484 -1.63 16.80 6.51
N VAL A 485 -2.32 15.68 6.73
CA VAL A 485 -2.09 14.72 7.80
C VAL A 485 -1.84 13.33 7.20
N HIS A 486 -1.32 12.40 7.99
CA HIS A 486 -0.91 11.08 7.54
C HIS A 486 -1.96 10.32 6.69
N VAL A 487 -3.24 10.39 7.07
CA VAL A 487 -4.30 9.69 6.32
C VAL A 487 -4.58 10.28 4.93
N ASN A 488 -4.10 11.50 4.62
CA ASN A 488 -4.29 12.13 3.31
C ASN A 488 -3.58 11.38 2.18
N GLN A 489 -2.65 10.48 2.50
CA GLN A 489 -2.00 9.58 1.56
C GLN A 489 -2.89 8.39 1.14
N SER A 490 -4.07 8.22 1.74
CA SER A 490 -4.95 7.06 1.56
C SER A 490 -6.39 7.45 1.22
N ASP A 491 -7.17 6.47 0.77
CA ASP A 491 -8.59 6.64 0.45
C ASP A 491 -9.44 7.05 1.67
N PHE A 492 -8.97 6.78 2.90
CA PHE A 492 -9.68 7.18 4.12
C PHE A 492 -9.95 8.68 4.17
N SER A 493 -9.03 9.51 3.67
CA SER A 493 -9.23 10.96 3.64
C SER A 493 -10.32 11.42 2.66
N ILE A 494 -10.57 10.64 1.60
CA ILE A 494 -11.67 10.88 0.65
C ILE A 494 -12.99 10.37 1.24
N LEU A 495 -12.98 9.14 1.77
CA LEU A 495 -14.20 8.48 2.25
C LEU A 495 -14.73 9.06 3.56
N TYR A 496 -13.84 9.63 4.38
CA TYR A 496 -14.15 10.21 5.68
C TYR A 496 -13.56 11.63 5.80
N GLU A 497 -13.82 12.49 4.81
CA GLU A 497 -13.33 13.87 4.75
C GLU A 497 -13.61 14.66 6.04
N HIS A 498 -14.79 14.47 6.64
CA HIS A 498 -15.14 15.14 7.90
C HIS A 498 -14.28 14.66 9.07
N VAL A 499 -13.89 13.38 9.12
CA VAL A 499 -12.97 12.89 10.15
C VAL A 499 -11.58 13.51 9.94
N SER A 500 -11.08 13.55 8.70
CA SER A 500 -9.78 14.18 8.39
C SER A 500 -9.75 15.69 8.69
N SER A 501 -10.78 16.43 8.31
CA SER A 501 -10.82 17.89 8.45
C SER A 501 -11.30 18.39 9.82
N PHE A 502 -12.22 17.68 10.48
CA PHE A 502 -12.78 18.09 11.79
C PHE A 502 -11.97 17.50 12.95
N PHE A 503 -11.60 16.22 12.86
CA PHE A 503 -10.93 15.52 13.96
C PHE A 503 -9.40 15.67 13.89
N MET A 504 -8.80 15.42 12.72
CA MET A 504 -7.34 15.52 12.50
C MET A 504 -6.88 16.91 12.06
N LYS A 505 -7.82 17.85 11.84
CA LYS A 505 -7.56 19.26 11.51
C LYS A 505 -6.76 19.47 10.22
N ALA A 506 -6.84 18.53 9.27
CA ALA A 506 -6.30 18.73 7.93
C ALA A 506 -6.93 19.97 7.27
N THR A 507 -6.11 20.83 6.69
CA THR A 507 -6.53 22.05 5.99
C THR A 507 -6.47 21.92 4.47
N VAL A 508 -5.71 20.94 3.97
CA VAL A 508 -5.67 20.57 2.55
C VAL A 508 -6.96 19.88 2.11
N HIS A 509 -7.38 20.13 0.88
CA HIS A 509 -8.48 19.38 0.28
C HIS A 509 -8.00 17.95 -0.05
N PRO A 510 -8.68 16.86 0.38
CA PRO A 510 -8.20 15.49 0.19
C PRO A 510 -7.84 15.13 -1.25
N GLN A 511 -8.69 15.49 -2.21
CA GLN A 511 -8.40 15.26 -3.63
C GLN A 511 -7.17 16.03 -4.12
N ARG A 512 -6.96 17.25 -3.65
CA ARG A 512 -5.81 18.07 -4.06
C ARG A 512 -4.51 17.50 -3.47
N ALA A 513 -4.56 16.95 -2.25
CA ALA A 513 -3.41 16.26 -1.67
C ALA A 513 -2.98 15.07 -2.55
N ILE A 514 -3.93 14.26 -3.03
CA ILE A 514 -3.65 13.16 -3.97
C ILE A 514 -3.12 13.71 -5.30
N ASP A 515 -3.70 14.79 -5.83
CA ASP A 515 -3.20 15.41 -7.06
C ASP A 515 -1.74 15.87 -6.89
N LEU A 516 -1.38 16.49 -5.75
CA LEU A 516 -0.02 16.94 -5.45
C LEU A 516 0.96 15.75 -5.35
N ASN A 517 0.55 14.68 -4.68
CA ASN A 517 1.33 13.44 -4.60
C ASN A 517 1.62 12.88 -6.00
N VAL A 518 0.58 12.70 -6.80
CA VAL A 518 0.70 12.13 -8.15
C VAL A 518 1.52 13.04 -9.06
N SER A 519 1.32 14.36 -9.00
CA SER A 519 2.07 15.32 -9.84
C SER A 519 3.55 15.28 -9.54
N THR A 520 3.90 15.36 -8.25
CA THR A 520 5.30 15.31 -7.79
C THR A 520 5.94 13.98 -8.20
N SER A 521 5.21 12.87 -8.06
CA SER A 521 5.68 11.56 -8.49
C SER A 521 5.86 11.45 -10.00
N LEU A 522 4.94 11.95 -10.82
CA LEU A 522 5.07 11.92 -12.28
C LEU A 522 6.18 12.84 -12.78
N GLU A 523 6.35 14.02 -12.18
CA GLU A 523 7.47 14.93 -12.45
C GLU A 523 8.80 14.24 -12.16
N PHE A 524 8.92 13.57 -11.00
CA PHE A 524 10.11 12.84 -10.61
C PHE A 524 10.40 11.67 -11.54
N LEU A 525 9.40 10.82 -11.81
CA LEU A 525 9.56 9.69 -12.70
C LEU A 525 9.92 10.13 -14.13
N ARG A 526 9.37 11.25 -14.62
CA ARG A 526 9.78 11.82 -15.92
C ARG A 526 11.28 12.16 -15.95
N LEU A 527 11.85 12.63 -14.84
CA LEU A 527 13.27 12.99 -14.76
C LEU A 527 14.17 11.76 -14.70
N VAL A 528 13.75 10.71 -13.98
CA VAL A 528 14.63 9.57 -13.65
C VAL A 528 14.35 8.30 -14.45
N THR A 529 13.26 8.25 -15.22
CA THR A 529 12.99 7.11 -16.12
C THR A 529 13.84 7.24 -17.39
N PRO A 530 14.49 6.16 -17.85
CA PRO A 530 15.21 6.15 -19.14
C PRO A 530 14.31 6.52 -20.34
N GLU A 531 14.91 7.01 -21.42
CA GLU A 531 14.19 7.30 -22.67
C GLU A 531 13.73 6.02 -23.38
N LEU A 532 14.55 4.95 -23.29
CA LEU A 532 14.28 3.65 -23.88
C LEU A 532 13.07 2.97 -23.22
N GLY A 533 12.25 2.29 -24.03
CA GLY A 533 11.04 1.61 -23.58
C GLY A 533 9.78 2.50 -23.56
N GLY A 534 9.85 3.78 -23.92
CA GLY A 534 8.68 4.64 -24.12
C GLY A 534 7.93 5.06 -22.84
N GLY A 535 8.37 4.61 -21.66
CA GLY A 535 7.78 4.98 -20.37
C GLY A 535 7.84 6.48 -20.11
N LYS A 536 9.01 7.11 -20.33
CA LYS A 536 9.18 8.57 -20.21
C LYS A 536 8.31 9.35 -21.20
N SER A 537 8.19 8.87 -22.43
CA SER A 537 7.29 9.43 -23.45
C SER A 537 5.83 9.37 -23.01
N LEU A 538 5.41 8.25 -22.42
CA LEU A 538 4.06 8.08 -21.91
C LEU A 538 3.77 9.03 -20.74
N ILE A 539 4.66 9.09 -19.75
CA ILE A 539 4.56 10.01 -18.60
C ILE A 539 4.43 11.45 -19.10
N SER A 540 5.33 11.87 -20.00
CA SER A 540 5.38 13.24 -20.53
C SER A 540 4.11 13.65 -21.28
N ARG A 541 3.47 12.71 -21.98
CA ARG A 541 2.21 12.94 -22.70
C ARG A 541 1.00 13.00 -21.76
N CYS A 542 1.00 12.17 -20.73
CA CYS A 542 -0.13 12.02 -19.82
C CYS A 542 -0.12 13.06 -18.68
N MET A 543 1.05 13.48 -18.19
CA MET A 543 1.12 14.32 -16.99
C MET A 543 0.79 15.80 -17.25
N THR A 544 0.34 16.48 -16.20
CA THR A 544 0.37 17.94 -16.12
C THR A 544 1.61 18.35 -15.34
N ASP A 545 2.49 19.13 -15.95
CA ASP A 545 3.64 19.70 -15.25
C ASP A 545 3.18 20.87 -14.39
N GLU A 546 3.33 20.73 -13.08
CA GLU A 546 2.99 21.78 -12.11
C GLU A 546 4.25 22.43 -11.52
N ASN A 547 5.43 22.01 -11.99
CA ASN A 547 6.76 22.46 -11.58
C ASN A 547 6.98 22.30 -10.06
N LEU A 548 6.39 21.28 -9.44
CA LEU A 548 6.49 21.05 -7.99
C LEU A 548 7.92 20.71 -7.57
N LEU A 549 8.71 20.05 -8.41
CA LEU A 549 10.13 19.79 -8.14
C LEU A 549 11.03 21.03 -8.21
N GLU A 550 10.56 22.12 -8.83
CA GLU A 550 11.27 23.40 -8.88
C GLU A 550 11.06 24.23 -7.59
N THR A 551 10.28 23.71 -6.63
CA THR A 551 10.03 24.38 -5.36
C THR A 551 11.37 24.76 -4.68
N PRO A 552 11.51 26.02 -4.22
CA PRO A 552 12.70 26.45 -3.50
C PRO A 552 12.96 25.60 -2.27
N LEU A 553 14.25 25.33 -2.00
CA LEU A 553 14.67 24.61 -0.81
C LEU A 553 14.36 25.46 0.43
N LEU A 554 13.81 24.82 1.44
CA LEU A 554 13.50 25.43 2.72
C LEU A 554 14.49 24.94 3.78
N GLU A 555 15.21 25.88 4.39
CA GLU A 555 16.25 25.58 5.38
C GLU A 555 15.67 25.24 6.76
N GLU A 556 14.55 25.86 7.14
CA GLU A 556 13.94 25.70 8.46
C GLU A 556 12.52 25.12 8.36
N ILE A 557 12.18 24.23 9.30
CA ILE A 557 10.84 23.62 9.38
C ILE A 557 9.84 24.68 9.88
N PRO A 558 8.77 24.99 9.11
CA PRO A 558 7.77 25.98 9.53
C PRO A 558 7.00 25.52 10.76
N GLU A 559 6.82 26.39 11.76
CA GLU A 559 6.09 26.03 13.00
C GLU A 559 4.59 26.40 12.97
N GLU A 560 4.07 26.93 11.85
CA GLU A 560 2.73 27.54 11.78
C GLU A 560 1.59 26.61 12.25
N HIS A 561 1.64 25.31 11.92
CA HIS A 561 0.62 24.34 12.32
C HIS A 561 1.12 23.26 13.29
N ARG A 562 2.27 23.48 13.93
CA ARG A 562 2.86 22.50 14.85
C ARG A 562 1.90 22.20 16.03
N PRO A 563 1.48 20.95 16.21
CA PRO A 563 0.63 20.55 17.34
C PRO A 563 1.44 20.44 18.63
N ASP A 564 0.75 20.38 19.78
CA ASP A 564 1.40 20.03 21.05
C ASP A 564 2.01 18.62 20.99
N ASP A 565 3.06 18.34 21.78
CA ASP A 565 3.85 17.10 21.71
C ASP A 565 3.04 15.80 21.78
N GLN A 566 1.95 15.80 22.55
CA GLN A 566 1.05 14.64 22.68
C GLN A 566 0.26 14.33 21.38
N TRP A 567 0.32 15.23 20.39
CA TRP A 567 -0.47 15.22 19.16
C TRP A 567 0.38 15.27 17.88
N ILE A 568 1.71 15.22 18.01
CA ILE A 568 2.66 15.12 16.90
C ILE A 568 2.34 13.91 16.02
N ALA A 569 2.55 14.04 14.70
CA ALA A 569 2.21 13.05 13.67
C ALA A 569 0.70 12.76 13.46
N ALA A 570 -0.16 13.26 14.35
CA ALA A 570 -1.55 12.86 14.43
C ALA A 570 -2.55 13.94 13.97
N ARG A 571 -2.29 15.22 14.28
CA ARG A 571 -3.15 16.35 13.88
C ARG A 571 -2.35 17.64 13.71
N LEU A 572 -2.94 18.61 13.02
CA LEU A 572 -2.39 19.96 12.92
C LEU A 572 -2.99 20.90 13.98
N ARG A 573 -2.29 21.98 14.31
CA ARG A 573 -2.83 23.07 15.14
C ARG A 573 -3.46 24.16 14.27
N VAL A 574 -4.71 24.53 14.56
CA VAL A 574 -5.42 25.63 13.90
C VAL A 574 -6.03 26.55 14.96
N ASP A 575 -5.49 27.76 15.09
CA ASP A 575 -5.93 28.72 16.11
C ASP A 575 -7.26 29.42 15.72
N ASN A 576 -8.24 29.43 16.64
CA ASN A 576 -9.58 30.07 16.59
C ASN A 576 -10.56 29.55 15.51
N GLU A 577 -11.01 28.30 15.65
CA GLU A 577 -11.85 27.53 14.71
C GLU A 577 -13.23 28.14 14.38
N PHE A 578 -14.02 28.52 15.38
CA PHE A 578 -15.44 28.85 15.19
C PHE A 578 -15.67 30.23 14.55
N ARG A 579 -14.95 31.26 15.04
CA ARG A 579 -15.03 32.63 14.51
C ARG A 579 -14.48 32.72 13.08
N LYS A 580 -13.42 31.96 12.75
CA LYS A 580 -12.77 32.02 11.43
C LYS A 580 -13.52 31.23 10.34
N ARG A 581 -14.14 30.07 10.65
CA ARG A 581 -14.99 29.35 9.67
C ARG A 581 -16.22 30.16 9.26
N MET A 582 -16.84 30.87 10.22
CA MET A 582 -17.94 31.81 9.97
C MET A 582 -17.48 33.04 9.16
N ALA A 583 -16.34 33.62 9.53
CA ALA A 583 -15.76 34.75 8.80
C ALA A 583 -15.35 34.39 7.36
N ALA A 584 -14.85 33.18 7.09
CA ALA A 584 -14.46 32.72 5.76
C ALA A 584 -15.64 32.60 4.76
N GLY A 585 -16.88 32.50 5.25
CA GLY A 585 -18.08 32.58 4.42
C GLY A 585 -18.39 34.03 4.01
N VAL A 586 -18.32 34.96 4.98
CA VAL A 586 -18.55 36.40 4.78
C VAL A 586 -17.45 37.04 3.93
N GLN A 587 -16.20 36.67 4.19
CA GLN A 587 -15.00 37.13 3.47
C GLN A 587 -14.97 36.60 2.04
N ARG A 588 -15.52 35.40 1.76
CA ARG A 588 -15.73 34.90 0.38
C ARG A 588 -16.73 35.75 -0.39
N LYS A 589 -17.79 36.21 0.27
CA LYS A 589 -18.82 37.07 -0.33
C LYS A 589 -18.28 38.48 -0.60
N PHE A 590 -17.43 39.00 0.30
CA PHE A 590 -16.75 40.28 0.15
C PHE A 590 -15.64 40.24 -0.92
N LYS A 591 -14.77 39.22 -0.90
CA LYS A 591 -13.63 39.10 -1.83
C LYS A 591 -14.08 38.85 -3.28
N ARG A 592 -15.21 38.17 -3.48
CA ARG A 592 -15.84 38.00 -4.82
C ARG A 592 -16.39 39.32 -5.39
N ASN A 593 -16.71 40.28 -4.53
CA ASN A 593 -17.27 41.58 -4.92
C ASN A 593 -16.22 42.70 -5.01
N PHE A 594 -14.96 42.49 -4.60
CA PHE A 594 -14.01 43.60 -4.39
C PHE A 594 -12.58 43.46 -4.95
N GLN A 595 -12.24 42.44 -5.74
CA GLN A 595 -10.90 42.41 -6.36
C GLN A 595 -10.89 41.93 -7.81
N GLY A 596 -10.90 42.89 -8.73
CA GLY A 596 -9.88 42.91 -9.77
C GLY A 596 -8.59 43.52 -9.20
N GLY A 597 -7.45 42.87 -9.41
CA GLY A 597 -6.10 43.44 -9.27
C GLY A 597 -5.58 43.71 -7.85
N MET A 598 -4.82 42.76 -7.29
CA MET A 598 -3.63 42.88 -6.41
C MET A 598 -3.60 41.73 -5.39
N GLY A 599 -2.85 40.69 -5.74
CA GLY A 599 -2.42 39.60 -4.87
C GLY A 599 -1.22 38.94 -5.55
N THR A 600 -0.14 38.71 -4.81
CA THR A 600 1.04 37.97 -5.27
C THR A 600 0.60 36.67 -5.96
N GLY A 601 1.16 36.38 -7.14
CA GLY A 601 0.80 35.17 -7.90
C GLY A 601 1.01 33.89 -7.10
N TYR A 602 0.31 32.82 -7.49
CA TYR A 602 0.52 31.47 -6.96
C TYR A 602 1.99 31.07 -7.08
N THR A 603 2.56 30.51 -6.03
CA THR A 603 3.87 29.83 -6.05
C THR A 603 3.72 28.38 -5.62
N THR A 604 4.61 27.49 -6.04
CA THR A 604 4.56 26.07 -5.62
C THR A 604 4.74 25.92 -4.11
N SER A 605 5.50 26.83 -3.49
CA SER A 605 5.68 26.96 -2.03
C SER A 605 4.39 27.23 -1.25
N ASP A 606 3.32 27.65 -1.92
CA ASP A 606 2.02 27.82 -1.29
C ASP A 606 1.43 26.46 -0.85
N GLU A 607 1.65 25.39 -1.64
CA GLU A 607 1.07 24.05 -1.43
C GLU A 607 2.09 22.98 -1.02
N MET A 608 3.36 23.13 -1.40
CA MET A 608 4.45 22.16 -1.15
C MET A 608 5.65 22.84 -0.50
N TRP A 609 6.31 22.17 0.45
CA TRP A 609 7.62 22.58 0.96
C TRP A 609 8.67 21.59 0.50
N CYS A 610 9.81 22.06 0.01
CA CYS A 610 10.92 21.21 -0.40
C CYS A 610 12.06 21.31 0.62
N PHE A 611 12.53 20.17 1.12
CA PHE A 611 13.56 20.09 2.16
C PHE A 611 14.82 19.35 1.71
N TYR A 612 14.72 18.61 0.60
CA TYR A 612 15.86 17.98 -0.03
C TYR A 612 15.64 17.93 -1.54
N LYS A 613 16.67 18.27 -2.32
CA LYS A 613 16.71 18.09 -3.77
C LYS A 613 18.18 18.01 -4.23
N PRO A 614 18.49 17.33 -5.35
CA PRO A 614 19.86 17.26 -5.85
C PRO A 614 20.33 18.64 -6.33
N SER A 615 21.64 18.84 -6.41
CA SER A 615 22.19 20.00 -7.14
C SER A 615 21.96 19.83 -8.64
N ASP A 616 21.96 20.95 -9.37
CA ASP A 616 21.77 20.93 -10.83
C ASP A 616 22.89 20.12 -11.51
N GLU A 617 24.13 20.17 -10.98
CA GLU A 617 25.25 19.37 -11.49
C GLU A 617 25.02 17.86 -11.25
N ALA A 618 24.60 17.47 -10.06
CA ALA A 618 24.34 16.06 -9.73
C ALA A 618 23.19 15.48 -10.58
N LEU A 619 22.13 16.28 -10.81
CA LEU A 619 21.02 15.89 -11.66
C LEU A 619 21.45 15.77 -13.13
N ASN A 620 22.24 16.73 -13.63
CA ASN A 620 22.77 16.68 -14.99
C ASN A 620 23.73 15.51 -15.21
N HIS A 621 24.56 15.18 -14.21
CA HIS A 621 25.41 13.99 -14.24
C HIS A 621 24.56 12.71 -14.34
N TRP A 622 23.49 12.59 -13.53
CA TRP A 622 22.59 11.44 -13.61
C TRP A 622 21.93 11.29 -14.99
N ILE A 623 21.44 12.39 -15.55
CA ILE A 623 20.73 12.37 -16.83
C ILE A 623 21.69 12.04 -17.98
N ASN A 624 22.87 12.67 -18.02
CA ASN A 624 23.76 12.61 -19.18
C ASN A 624 24.84 11.53 -19.09
N GLU A 625 25.41 11.26 -17.92
CA GLU A 625 26.57 10.35 -17.76
C GLU A 625 26.13 8.94 -17.34
N GLU A 626 25.14 8.86 -16.44
CA GLU A 626 24.52 7.61 -15.97
C GLU A 626 23.35 7.16 -16.88
N GLU A 627 23.08 7.88 -17.97
CA GLU A 627 22.00 7.59 -18.94
C GLU A 627 20.64 7.42 -18.25
N GLY A 628 20.35 8.26 -17.25
CA GLY A 628 19.12 8.16 -16.47
C GLY A 628 19.04 6.90 -15.58
N GLY A 629 20.18 6.28 -15.26
CA GLY A 629 20.26 5.07 -14.44
C GLY A 629 20.14 3.77 -15.24
N GLU A 630 20.10 3.82 -16.57
CA GLU A 630 19.98 2.63 -17.43
C GLU A 630 21.10 1.63 -17.22
N LYS A 631 22.34 2.11 -17.03
CA LYS A 631 23.51 1.27 -16.73
C LYS A 631 23.41 0.51 -15.41
N ARG A 632 22.47 0.89 -14.53
CA ARG A 632 22.28 0.29 -13.21
C ARG A 632 21.20 -0.80 -13.21
N ILE A 633 20.50 -1.00 -14.33
CA ILE A 633 19.47 -2.02 -14.49
C ILE A 633 20.03 -3.17 -15.33
N ASP A 634 20.04 -4.37 -14.77
CA ASP A 634 20.46 -5.59 -15.47
C ASP A 634 19.24 -6.25 -16.14
N GLU A 635 18.89 -5.77 -17.34
CA GLU A 635 17.69 -6.22 -18.09
C GLU A 635 17.70 -7.72 -18.40
N ASP A 636 18.86 -8.25 -18.80
CA ASP A 636 19.04 -9.66 -19.17
C ASP A 636 18.78 -10.56 -17.95
N ARG A 637 19.39 -10.25 -16.80
CA ARG A 637 19.16 -11.00 -15.57
C ARG A 637 17.76 -10.75 -15.00
N ALA A 638 17.19 -9.56 -15.19
CA ALA A 638 15.85 -9.20 -14.74
C ALA A 638 14.77 -10.07 -15.41
N THR A 639 14.95 -10.36 -16.70
CA THR A 639 13.99 -11.11 -17.53
C THR A 639 14.28 -12.61 -17.58
N ALA A 640 15.49 -13.06 -17.23
CA ALA A 640 15.85 -14.47 -17.15
C ALA A 640 14.91 -15.32 -16.28
N SER A 641 14.82 -16.61 -16.63
CA SER A 641 14.04 -17.60 -15.87
C SER A 641 14.65 -17.84 -14.48
N ASN A 642 13.85 -18.29 -13.51
CA ASN A 642 14.34 -18.53 -12.14
C ASN A 642 15.43 -19.63 -12.09
N GLU A 643 15.45 -20.57 -13.04
CA GLU A 643 16.45 -21.64 -13.14
C GLU A 643 17.81 -21.12 -13.63
N GLU A 644 17.82 -20.18 -14.58
CA GLU A 644 19.04 -19.56 -15.10
C GLU A 644 19.75 -18.68 -14.06
N ARG A 645 18.99 -18.03 -13.15
CA ARG A 645 19.56 -17.21 -12.06
C ARG A 645 20.36 -18.00 -11.02
N HIS A 646 20.10 -19.30 -10.86
CA HIS A 646 20.87 -20.16 -9.95
C HIS A 646 22.05 -20.87 -10.63
N GLY A 647 22.08 -20.93 -11.97
CA GLY A 647 23.16 -21.57 -12.73
C GLY A 647 24.45 -20.76 -12.86
N SER A 648 24.41 -19.44 -12.67
CA SER A 648 25.59 -18.57 -12.92
C SER A 648 26.55 -18.42 -11.74
N ASN A 649 26.33 -19.11 -10.61
CA ASN A 649 27.17 -19.00 -9.40
C ASN A 649 28.16 -20.16 -9.19
N HIS A 650 28.52 -20.91 -10.24
CA HIS A 650 29.61 -21.89 -10.18
C HIS A 650 30.82 -21.45 -11.02
N ILE A 651 31.72 -20.70 -10.38
CA ILE A 651 33.13 -20.68 -10.77
C ILE A 651 33.81 -21.87 -10.05
N PRO A 652 34.51 -22.78 -10.73
CA PRO A 652 35.19 -23.90 -10.08
C PRO A 652 36.35 -23.39 -9.23
N ARG A 653 36.31 -23.68 -7.93
CA ARG A 653 37.50 -23.60 -7.06
C ARG A 653 38.27 -24.90 -7.20
N ASP A 654 39.30 -24.90 -8.04
CA ASP A 654 40.36 -25.90 -7.99
C ASP A 654 41.51 -25.41 -7.09
N ASN A 655 42.01 -26.37 -6.31
CA ASN A 655 43.30 -26.47 -5.61
C ASN A 655 43.54 -25.67 -4.32
N ALA A 656 43.39 -26.36 -3.19
CA ALA A 656 44.43 -26.43 -2.15
C ALA A 656 44.29 -27.74 -1.36
N GLU A 657 45.42 -28.26 -0.91
CA GLU A 657 45.70 -29.67 -0.60
C GLU A 657 45.26 -30.14 0.81
N LYS A 658 45.01 -31.45 0.87
CA LYS A 658 45.32 -32.45 1.93
C LYS A 658 45.58 -31.99 3.37
N ASP A 659 44.78 -32.55 4.29
CA ASP A 659 45.21 -33.50 5.35
C ASP A 659 43.93 -34.04 6.03
N GLY A 660 43.64 -35.36 6.02
CA GLY A 660 44.06 -36.30 7.06
C GLY A 660 43.27 -36.10 8.37
N SER A 661 42.15 -36.76 8.66
CA SER A 661 42.16 -38.11 9.26
C SER A 661 40.73 -38.56 9.64
N THR A 662 40.49 -39.85 9.36
CA THR A 662 39.66 -40.88 10.01
C THR A 662 38.78 -40.51 11.22
N LEU A 663 37.50 -40.92 11.20
CA LEU A 663 36.89 -41.84 12.19
C LEU A 663 35.47 -42.27 11.79
N GLN A 664 35.29 -43.58 11.64
CA GLN A 664 34.02 -44.31 11.49
C GLN A 664 33.42 -44.66 12.86
N SER A 665 32.09 -44.57 12.97
CA SER A 665 31.19 -45.51 13.66
C SER A 665 29.75 -45.03 13.34
N GLY A 666 28.77 -45.81 12.90
CA GLY A 666 28.51 -47.24 13.06
C GLY A 666 27.64 -47.44 14.30
N ASP A 667 26.30 -47.41 14.17
CA ASP A 667 25.44 -48.37 14.87
C ASP A 667 24.03 -48.47 14.28
N ASP A 668 23.55 -49.72 14.24
CA ASP A 668 22.28 -50.25 13.76
C ASP A 668 21.20 -50.26 14.86
N GLY A 669 19.93 -50.48 14.51
CA GLY A 669 19.03 -51.22 15.44
C GLY A 669 17.52 -50.90 15.48
N SER A 670 16.77 -51.44 14.52
CA SER A 670 15.63 -52.37 14.73
C SER A 670 14.47 -52.07 15.73
N SER A 671 13.28 -51.79 15.16
CA SER A 671 11.99 -52.53 15.22
C SER A 671 11.40 -53.11 16.54
N LYS A 672 10.11 -52.80 16.84
CA LYS A 672 8.94 -53.74 16.89
C LYS A 672 7.73 -53.30 17.77
N ASP A 673 6.54 -53.25 17.13
CA ASP A 673 5.26 -53.92 17.50
C ASP A 673 4.57 -53.62 18.88
N THR A 674 3.24 -53.49 19.09
CA THR A 674 2.06 -54.26 18.62
C THR A 674 0.73 -53.68 19.18
N SER A 675 -0.39 -53.82 18.42
CA SER A 675 -1.79 -54.14 18.86
C SER A 675 -2.62 -53.14 19.73
N SER A 676 -3.96 -53.05 19.79
CA SER A 676 -5.12 -53.57 19.03
C SER A 676 -6.46 -53.02 19.63
N SER A 677 -7.57 -53.17 18.88
CA SER A 677 -9.02 -53.16 19.26
C SER A 677 -9.74 -51.81 19.49
N GLN A 678 -10.83 -51.39 18.79
CA GLN A 678 -12.17 -51.89 18.38
C GLN A 678 -13.34 -51.63 19.37
N ARG A 679 -14.35 -50.84 18.91
CA ARG A 679 -15.84 -51.02 18.94
C ARG A 679 -16.56 -49.64 18.86
N GLN A 680 -17.35 -49.34 17.82
CA GLN A 680 -18.83 -49.52 17.65
C GLN A 680 -19.68 -48.73 18.68
N HIS A 681 -20.76 -47.96 18.38
CA HIS A 681 -21.86 -48.16 17.42
C HIS A 681 -22.79 -46.89 17.33
N GLN A 682 -23.48 -46.73 16.17
CA GLN A 682 -24.89 -46.27 15.92
C GLN A 682 -25.37 -44.86 16.37
N GLY A 683 -26.24 -44.11 15.65
CA GLY A 683 -26.96 -44.31 14.39
C GLY A 683 -28.03 -43.21 14.11
N ALA A 684 -28.40 -43.09 12.81
CA ALA A 684 -29.69 -42.67 12.19
C ALA A 684 -30.27 -41.24 12.41
N SER A 685 -30.41 -40.36 11.38
CA SER A 685 -31.44 -40.24 10.28
C SER A 685 -32.49 -39.13 10.61
N GLN A 686 -32.98 -38.19 9.78
CA GLN A 686 -33.65 -38.26 8.46
C GLN A 686 -34.02 -36.85 7.89
N SER A 687 -34.18 -36.76 6.54
CA SER A 687 -35.02 -35.87 5.66
C SER A 687 -34.95 -34.33 5.73
N VAL A 688 -34.67 -33.50 4.69
CA VAL A 688 -35.15 -33.26 3.29
C VAL A 688 -36.38 -32.31 3.16
N ARG A 689 -36.21 -31.22 2.37
CA ARG A 689 -37.12 -30.14 1.83
C ARG A 689 -36.76 -28.75 2.39
N ASP A 690 -36.65 -27.62 1.67
CA ASP A 690 -37.02 -27.22 0.30
C ASP A 690 -36.08 -26.07 -0.19
N ARG A 691 -36.03 -25.88 -1.52
CA ARG A 691 -35.21 -24.87 -2.22
C ARG A 691 -35.91 -23.50 -2.24
N TYR A 692 -35.07 -22.47 -2.45
CA TYR A 692 -35.34 -21.05 -2.68
C TYR A 692 -35.39 -20.18 -1.42
N ASP A 693 -34.21 -19.94 -0.84
CA ASP A 693 -33.74 -18.65 -0.30
C ASP A 693 -32.41 -18.91 0.41
N ASP A 694 -31.27 -18.85 -0.30
CA ASP A 694 -29.95 -18.89 0.35
C ASP A 694 -28.83 -18.40 -0.59
N ASP A 695 -28.56 -17.10 -0.58
CA ASP A 695 -27.22 -16.56 -0.89
C ASP A 695 -26.77 -15.48 0.13
N GLU A 696 -27.51 -15.31 1.24
CA GLU A 696 -27.13 -14.39 2.34
C GLU A 696 -27.03 -15.04 3.74
N LYS A 697 -27.30 -16.35 3.91
CA LYS A 697 -27.11 -17.03 5.19
C LYS A 697 -26.09 -18.17 5.11
N ARG A 698 -24.82 -17.79 5.06
CA ARG A 698 -23.80 -18.50 5.85
C ARG A 698 -23.33 -17.53 6.93
N ASP A 699 -24.21 -17.29 7.91
CA ASP A 699 -23.77 -16.80 9.21
C ASP A 699 -22.97 -17.95 9.85
N VAL A 700 -21.66 -17.91 9.61
CA VAL A 700 -20.72 -18.64 10.44
C VAL A 700 -20.61 -17.83 11.73
N ASP A 701 -21.20 -18.33 12.81
CA ASP A 701 -20.81 -17.94 14.16
C ASP A 701 -19.30 -18.23 14.28
N SER A 702 -18.51 -17.18 14.10
CA SER A 702 -17.06 -17.24 14.10
C SER A 702 -16.54 -16.79 15.45
N ASP A 703 -16.76 -17.60 16.48
CA ASP A 703 -15.86 -17.65 17.66
C ASP A 703 -14.53 -18.36 17.31
N LYS A 704 -14.19 -18.44 16.01
CA LYS A 704 -12.96 -19.03 15.51
C LYS A 704 -11.83 -18.03 15.68
N ILE A 705 -10.93 -18.35 16.60
CA ILE A 705 -9.70 -17.65 16.94
C ILE A 705 -8.85 -17.47 15.67
N SER A 706 -8.38 -16.24 15.41
CA SER A 706 -7.42 -15.91 14.35
C SER A 706 -6.23 -16.87 14.39
N ALA A 707 -5.66 -17.23 13.23
CA ALA A 707 -4.48 -18.09 13.17
C ALA A 707 -3.29 -17.53 13.98
N ALA A 708 -3.31 -16.22 14.27
CA ALA A 708 -2.26 -15.50 14.99
C ALA A 708 -2.66 -14.92 16.36
N ALA A 709 -3.95 -14.72 16.69
CA ALA A 709 -4.34 -13.88 17.84
C ALA A 709 -5.12 -14.64 18.92
N GLY A 710 -4.60 -14.64 20.16
CA GLY A 710 -5.33 -15.04 21.38
C GLY A 710 -5.95 -13.85 22.13
N PRO A 711 -6.74 -14.12 23.19
CA PRO A 711 -7.43 -13.06 23.97
C PRO A 711 -6.49 -12.06 24.67
N ASP A 712 -5.21 -12.37 24.86
CA ASP A 712 -4.21 -11.45 25.45
C ASP A 712 -3.64 -10.42 24.45
N GLU A 713 -4.14 -10.39 23.21
CA GLU A 713 -3.59 -9.63 22.08
C GLU A 713 -4.62 -8.71 21.43
N GLU A 714 -5.67 -8.36 22.20
CA GLU A 714 -6.65 -7.37 21.81
C GLU A 714 -6.02 -5.97 21.74
N ALA A 715 -6.48 -5.19 20.76
CA ALA A 715 -6.06 -3.80 20.64
C ALA A 715 -6.39 -3.05 21.93
N PRO A 716 -5.44 -2.30 22.53
CA PRO A 716 -5.69 -1.61 23.79
C PRO A 716 -6.88 -0.66 23.66
N ALA A 717 -7.76 -0.61 24.66
CA ALA A 717 -8.87 0.33 24.70
C ALA A 717 -8.36 1.76 24.38
N ASN A 718 -8.95 2.40 23.36
CA ASN A 718 -8.55 3.70 22.76
C ASN A 718 -7.58 3.63 21.54
N THR A 719 -7.69 2.62 20.68
CA THR A 719 -6.76 2.37 19.54
C THR A 719 -7.21 2.85 18.17
N TRP A 720 -8.18 3.77 18.04
CA TRP A 720 -8.71 4.21 16.73
C TRP A 720 -7.72 5.07 15.89
N MET A 721 -6.46 4.64 15.80
CA MET A 721 -5.21 5.40 15.67
C MET A 721 -4.96 6.24 16.93
N GLY A 722 -3.72 6.26 17.45
CA GLY A 722 -3.30 6.94 18.68
C GLY A 722 -3.43 8.48 18.66
N VAL A 723 -4.61 8.99 18.32
CA VAL A 723 -4.98 10.38 18.06
C VAL A 723 -6.18 10.77 18.93
N ILE A 724 -6.51 10.04 20.00
CA ILE A 724 -7.42 10.56 21.03
C ILE A 724 -6.87 10.17 22.39
N PRO A 725 -6.22 11.08 23.15
CA PRO A 725 -6.07 10.86 24.57
C PRO A 725 -7.48 10.86 25.18
N ALA A 726 -7.71 9.93 26.10
CA ALA A 726 -8.93 9.90 26.90
C ALA A 726 -9.20 11.31 27.44
N LEU A 727 -10.42 11.81 27.22
CA LEU A 727 -10.89 13.07 27.80
C LEU A 727 -10.74 12.95 29.32
N ARG A 728 -9.62 13.44 29.88
CA ARG A 728 -9.51 13.62 31.33
C ARG A 728 -10.57 14.64 31.73
N HIS A 729 -11.31 14.24 32.75
CA HIS A 729 -12.46 14.91 33.34
C HIS A 729 -12.40 16.43 33.29
N GLY A 730 -13.55 17.02 32.96
CA GLY A 730 -13.78 18.46 33.03
C GLY A 730 -13.41 19.05 34.41
N PRO A 731 -13.19 20.37 34.48
CA PRO A 731 -12.60 21.00 35.65
C PRO A 731 -13.52 20.89 36.88
N GLY A 732 -12.98 20.29 37.94
CA GLY A 732 -13.30 20.64 39.32
C GLY A 732 -14.61 20.09 39.90
N GLN A 733 -14.54 18.90 40.49
CA GLN A 733 -15.24 18.68 41.77
C GLN A 733 -14.20 18.43 42.86
N LYS A 734 -13.87 19.49 43.59
CA LYS A 734 -13.33 19.38 44.94
C LYS A 734 -14.48 18.97 45.87
N GLN A 735 -14.33 17.84 46.54
CA GLN A 735 -15.04 17.42 47.76
C GLN A 735 -14.03 16.52 48.47
N ALA A 736 -13.75 16.61 49.77
CA ALA A 736 -13.88 17.64 50.79
C ALA A 736 -12.69 17.41 51.73
#